data_AF-A0A0S7XRK4-F1
#
_entry.id   AF-A0A0S7XRK4-F1
#
_cell.length_a   1.000
_cell.length_b   1.000
_cell.length_c   1.000
_cell.angle_alpha   90.00
_cell.angle_beta   90.00
_cell.angle_gamma   90.00
#
_symmetry.space_group_name_H-M   'P 1'
#
loop_
_entity.id
_entity.type
_entity.pdbx_description
1 polymer ?
#
loop_
_entity_poly.entity_id
_entity_poly.type
_entity_poly.pdbx_seq_one_letter_code
_entity_poly.pdbx_strand_id
1 'polypeptide(L)'
;MALATWAVEFDLDEDGTFGTDISTYVHRMAGVSMQGRGRQVDLDAAGISTLTLTLGNDDGRFSPGNAGGPYGTKFRPLKRVRLKVTYNAVTYDFWYGVIKSIEVRPMARDRTVFLSCEDMMSVLAATEIRLPLMCDQRAGVIIHRLLDAAEVGEQCDNPRFRDDLTGYTDLGTVTNTRVTSGKLLEGGAALESVTTAATSGWIYAFPHDADADFQSRKVTRAVYVWATSSADVGETFTIRLRDNLGNRGTETVTLTEEPQRVEVSGTYAATATDFYVDGYMTSVAATFRTGAVHGVYAECAFPRDIDDGDHPLGNVSFPPTSALDAIQEVRDNEPGGLFFFDGAGQAVFHDQAHRWHETHSTVSQATIDETFTALSYTMDAADRISEIVLYFPRWETGEAGTIVFSLYPSPRTIPGNGSITVEIDHGGGLMRDTIVPVANEDFFAEFADGSDATGSLSIDLEDYGAAAVVTVSSSSANPIKLTALTLRATPVRSPSDMTPARASPTTMPALPCVVSHAYRFQDSERVVQSWADYLAARFGDVQRSRIALTIAEAFPDTPTTGHMATILGRAISDRITLSNDAYPFSAHITGGTFYIDGMSVAIGERHIAATWQLVPTDADMFILDSSELDGVHVLAP
;
A
#
# COMPACT_ATOMS: atom_id res chain seq x y z
N MET A 1 -1.42 -41.17 9.57
CA MET A 1 -2.10 -39.94 9.12
C MET A 1 -1.56 -38.80 9.95
N ALA A 2 -1.19 -37.69 9.31
CA ALA A 2 -0.62 -36.53 10.01
C ALA A 2 -1.74 -35.79 10.75
N LEU A 3 -1.45 -35.36 11.98
CA LEU A 3 -2.34 -34.47 12.74
C LEU A 3 -1.99 -33.03 12.37
N ALA A 4 -2.99 -32.17 12.28
CA ALA A 4 -2.79 -30.74 12.10
C ALA A 4 -2.70 -30.08 13.49
N THR A 5 -1.72 -29.22 13.69
CA THR A 5 -1.55 -28.42 14.90
C THR A 5 -1.60 -26.94 14.57
N TRP A 6 -1.79 -26.09 15.57
CA TRP A 6 -1.89 -24.65 15.38
C TRP A 6 -1.13 -23.92 16.48
N ALA A 7 -0.68 -22.71 16.15
CA ALA A 7 -0.01 -21.80 17.05
C ALA A 7 -0.67 -20.42 16.97
N VAL A 8 -1.14 -19.89 18.10
CA VAL A 8 -1.54 -18.48 18.24
C VAL A 8 -0.51 -17.80 19.11
N GLU A 9 0.15 -16.78 18.56
CA GLU A 9 1.29 -16.14 19.20
C GLU A 9 1.10 -14.62 19.24
N PHE A 10 1.52 -14.01 20.34
CA PHE A 10 1.55 -12.55 20.51
C PHE A 10 2.98 -12.02 20.50
N ASP A 11 3.12 -10.84 19.91
CA ASP A 11 4.27 -9.96 20.07
C ASP A 11 3.87 -8.86 21.07
N LEU A 12 4.18 -9.11 22.35
CA LEU A 12 3.79 -8.24 23.46
C LEU A 12 4.81 -7.13 23.73
N ASP A 13 6.05 -7.31 23.31
CA ASP A 13 7.17 -6.38 23.42
C ASP A 13 7.41 -5.52 22.18
N GLU A 14 6.65 -5.75 21.10
CA GLU A 14 6.73 -4.98 19.85
C GLU A 14 8.11 -5.13 19.16
N ASP A 15 8.71 -6.31 19.26
CA ASP A 15 10.04 -6.60 18.70
C ASP A 15 10.00 -7.48 17.43
N GLY A 16 8.80 -7.89 17.00
CA GLY A 16 8.58 -8.73 15.83
C GLY A 16 8.88 -10.23 16.02
N THR A 17 9.28 -10.69 17.20
CA THR A 17 9.70 -12.09 17.44
C THR A 17 8.58 -13.02 17.91
N PHE A 18 7.40 -12.49 18.25
CA PHE A 18 6.21 -13.27 18.66
C PHE A 18 6.50 -14.29 19.77
N GLY A 19 7.26 -13.89 20.80
CA GLY A 19 7.74 -14.79 21.85
C GLY A 19 6.67 -15.38 22.79
N THR A 20 5.39 -14.98 22.67
CA THR A 20 4.33 -15.42 23.60
C THR A 20 3.31 -16.34 22.91
N ASP A 21 3.46 -17.65 23.07
CA ASP A 21 2.49 -18.66 22.61
C ASP A 21 1.28 -18.77 23.58
N ILE A 22 0.08 -18.57 23.05
CA ILE A 22 -1.19 -18.65 23.79
C ILE A 22 -2.11 -19.79 23.33
N SER A 23 -1.65 -20.68 22.48
CA SER A 23 -2.45 -21.73 21.83
C SER A 23 -3.21 -22.62 22.81
N THR A 24 -2.63 -22.85 23.99
CA THR A 24 -3.24 -23.67 25.05
C THR A 24 -4.44 -23.01 25.73
N TYR A 25 -4.58 -21.69 25.64
CA TYR A 25 -5.65 -20.93 26.29
C TYR A 25 -6.84 -20.67 25.36
N VAL A 26 -6.74 -20.96 24.07
CA VAL A 26 -7.84 -20.71 23.15
C VAL A 26 -8.94 -21.76 23.35
N HIS A 27 -10.14 -21.30 23.67
CA HIS A 27 -11.32 -22.15 23.88
C HIS A 27 -11.79 -22.76 22.56
N ARG A 28 -11.46 -24.03 22.36
CA ARG A 28 -11.81 -24.80 21.15
C ARG A 28 -13.32 -24.87 20.87
N MET A 29 -14.16 -24.82 21.91
CA MET A 29 -15.63 -24.90 21.78
C MET A 29 -16.28 -23.58 21.33
N ALA A 30 -15.58 -22.46 21.41
CA ALA A 30 -16.10 -21.13 21.08
C ALA A 30 -15.56 -20.57 19.74
N GLY A 31 -14.79 -21.38 19.02
CA GLY A 31 -14.35 -21.15 17.64
C GLY A 31 -13.20 -20.14 17.48
N VAL A 32 -12.36 -20.39 16.47
CA VAL A 32 -11.51 -19.37 15.84
C VAL A 32 -12.14 -19.08 14.50
N SER A 33 -12.49 -17.82 14.21
CA SER A 33 -13.04 -17.46 12.91
C SER A 33 -12.28 -16.31 12.30
N MET A 34 -11.80 -16.54 11.08
CA MET A 34 -11.24 -15.57 10.16
C MET A 34 -12.27 -15.24 9.09
N GLN A 35 -12.53 -13.95 8.88
CA GLN A 35 -13.46 -13.47 7.86
C GLN A 35 -12.87 -12.27 7.11
N GLY A 36 -13.46 -11.93 5.96
CA GLY A 36 -13.20 -10.66 5.28
C GLY A 36 -11.92 -10.59 4.43
N ARG A 37 -11.12 -11.67 4.30
CA ARG A 37 -9.93 -11.63 3.42
C ARG A 37 -10.34 -11.64 1.95
N GLY A 38 -9.81 -10.70 1.17
CA GLY A 38 -10.14 -10.53 -0.25
C GLY A 38 -11.49 -9.85 -0.48
N ARG A 39 -11.97 -9.90 -1.72
CA ARG A 39 -13.23 -9.28 -2.14
C ARG A 39 -14.43 -10.07 -1.61
N GLN A 40 -15.44 -9.35 -1.10
CA GLN A 40 -16.72 -9.95 -0.71
C GLN A 40 -17.74 -9.92 -1.86
N VAL A 41 -17.58 -8.96 -2.77
CA VAL A 41 -18.36 -8.81 -3.99
C VAL A 41 -17.38 -8.61 -5.14
N ASP A 42 -17.77 -9.09 -6.31
CA ASP A 42 -16.94 -9.01 -7.52
C ASP A 42 -16.51 -7.56 -7.81
N LEU A 43 -15.24 -7.36 -8.13
CA LEU A 43 -14.56 -6.07 -8.39
C LEU A 43 -14.53 -5.05 -7.24
N ASP A 44 -15.22 -5.31 -6.12
CA ASP A 44 -15.21 -4.44 -4.94
C ASP A 44 -13.84 -4.39 -4.25
N ALA A 45 -13.59 -3.37 -3.42
CA ALA A 45 -12.43 -3.30 -2.55
C ALA A 45 -12.32 -4.55 -1.64
N ALA A 46 -11.10 -4.97 -1.32
CA ALA A 46 -10.94 -5.97 -0.27
C ALA A 46 -11.31 -5.35 1.08
N GLY A 47 -12.02 -6.11 1.90
CA GLY A 47 -12.35 -5.68 3.27
C GLY A 47 -11.18 -5.90 4.24
N ILE A 48 -11.26 -5.27 5.40
CA ILE A 48 -10.38 -5.58 6.53
C ILE A 48 -10.68 -7.01 6.99
N SER A 49 -9.66 -7.88 7.01
CA SER A 49 -9.81 -9.22 7.55
C SER A 49 -9.87 -9.18 9.08
N THR A 50 -10.81 -9.94 9.64
CA THR A 50 -11.00 -10.04 11.09
C THR A 50 -10.71 -11.45 11.58
N LEU A 51 -10.10 -11.55 12.77
CA LEU A 51 -9.91 -12.80 13.50
C LEU A 51 -10.58 -12.67 14.87
N THR A 52 -11.46 -13.62 15.19
CA THR A 52 -12.10 -13.70 16.50
C THR A 52 -11.53 -14.86 17.29
N LEU A 53 -11.14 -14.60 18.54
CA LEU A 53 -10.60 -15.59 19.46
C LEU A 53 -11.37 -15.55 20.78
N THR A 54 -11.69 -16.72 21.31
CA THR A 54 -12.18 -16.86 22.69
C THR A 54 -11.10 -17.50 23.53
N LEU A 55 -10.66 -16.83 24.60
CA LEU A 55 -9.56 -17.27 25.47
C LEU A 55 -10.05 -17.60 26.88
N GLY A 56 -9.47 -18.63 27.48
CA GLY A 56 -9.64 -18.97 28.88
C GLY A 56 -8.80 -18.06 29.74
N ASN A 57 -9.41 -17.49 30.78
CA ASN A 57 -8.81 -16.47 31.63
C ASN A 57 -8.96 -16.81 33.12
N ASP A 58 -8.80 -18.10 33.47
CA ASP A 58 -8.97 -18.62 34.82
C ASP A 58 -8.03 -17.98 35.86
N ASP A 59 -6.81 -17.62 35.45
CA ASP A 59 -5.79 -16.99 36.28
C ASP A 59 -5.69 -15.47 36.07
N GLY A 60 -6.58 -14.90 35.25
CA GLY A 60 -6.63 -13.47 34.98
C GLY A 60 -5.51 -12.93 34.08
N ARG A 61 -4.73 -13.78 33.40
CA ARG A 61 -3.61 -13.35 32.52
C ARG A 61 -4.01 -12.43 31.37
N PHE A 62 -5.20 -12.62 30.80
CA PHE A 62 -5.71 -11.84 29.66
C PHE A 62 -6.59 -10.66 30.13
N SER A 63 -6.29 -10.12 31.31
CA SER A 63 -7.00 -8.97 31.88
C SER A 63 -6.07 -7.75 31.82
N PRO A 64 -6.31 -6.75 30.95
CA PRO A 64 -5.40 -5.61 30.75
C PRO A 64 -5.08 -4.80 32.02
N GLY A 65 -5.95 -4.86 33.04
CA GLY A 65 -5.74 -4.21 34.34
C GLY A 65 -4.97 -5.05 35.37
N ASN A 66 -4.65 -6.31 35.09
CA ASN A 66 -3.99 -7.21 36.02
C ASN A 66 -2.46 -7.09 35.92
N ALA A 67 -1.91 -6.02 36.49
CA ALA A 67 -0.47 -5.78 36.50
C ALA A 67 0.35 -6.90 37.18
N GLY A 68 -0.27 -7.70 38.07
CA GLY A 68 0.36 -8.85 38.72
C GLY A 68 0.24 -10.17 37.94
N GLY A 69 -0.45 -10.16 36.79
CA GLY A 69 -0.61 -11.33 35.93
C GLY A 69 0.63 -11.61 35.07
N PRO A 70 0.71 -12.79 34.43
CA PRO A 70 1.87 -13.20 33.62
C PRO A 70 2.27 -12.22 32.50
N TYR A 71 1.31 -11.49 31.92
CA TYR A 71 1.56 -10.52 30.84
C TYR A 71 1.64 -9.07 31.33
N GLY A 72 1.51 -8.83 32.65
CA GLY A 72 1.57 -7.50 33.26
C GLY A 72 0.75 -6.45 32.51
N THR A 73 1.36 -5.29 32.24
CA THR A 73 0.76 -4.19 31.47
C THR A 73 0.98 -4.32 29.96
N LYS A 74 1.62 -5.40 29.48
CA LYS A 74 1.93 -5.58 28.06
C LYS A 74 0.73 -6.06 27.26
N PHE A 75 -0.22 -6.76 27.87
CA PHE A 75 -1.43 -7.21 27.19
C PHE A 75 -2.46 -6.07 27.07
N ARG A 76 -2.53 -5.47 25.88
CA ARG A 76 -3.38 -4.31 25.56
C ARG A 76 -3.77 -4.31 24.07
N PRO A 77 -4.74 -3.50 23.64
CA PRO A 77 -5.03 -3.31 22.22
C PRO A 77 -3.80 -2.84 21.43
N LEU A 78 -3.82 -3.06 20.11
CA LEU A 78 -2.76 -2.79 19.13
C LEU A 78 -1.51 -3.67 19.26
N LYS A 79 -1.50 -4.67 20.16
CA LYS A 79 -0.46 -5.71 20.15
C LYS A 79 -0.68 -6.67 18.99
N ARG A 80 0.41 -7.11 18.37
CA ARG A 80 0.36 -7.97 17.18
C ARG A 80 0.06 -9.41 17.57
N VAL A 81 -0.70 -10.08 16.72
CA VAL A 81 -1.10 -11.47 16.85
C VAL A 81 -0.95 -12.17 15.51
N ARG A 82 -0.44 -13.40 15.55
CA ARG A 82 -0.39 -14.28 14.38
C ARG A 82 -0.96 -15.65 14.71
N LEU A 83 -1.53 -16.27 13.70
CA LEU A 83 -2.06 -17.63 13.73
C LEU A 83 -1.34 -18.44 12.65
N LYS A 84 -0.70 -19.53 13.04
CA LYS A 84 -0.07 -20.49 12.14
C LYS A 84 -0.72 -21.85 12.29
N VAL A 85 -0.78 -22.61 11.20
CA VAL A 85 -1.25 -24.01 11.21
C VAL A 85 -0.17 -24.89 10.60
N THR A 86 0.20 -25.96 11.28
CA THR A 86 1.18 -26.94 10.81
C THR A 86 0.49 -28.24 10.47
N TYR A 87 0.67 -28.72 9.24
CA TYR A 87 0.17 -30.01 8.77
C TYR A 87 1.22 -30.70 7.91
N ASN A 88 1.45 -31.99 8.17
CA ASN A 88 2.41 -32.81 7.42
C ASN A 88 3.82 -32.16 7.29
N ALA A 89 4.32 -31.60 8.40
CA ALA A 89 5.59 -30.87 8.49
C ALA A 89 5.68 -29.56 7.67
N VAL A 90 4.59 -29.10 7.08
CA VAL A 90 4.48 -27.76 6.44
C VAL A 90 3.76 -26.82 7.40
N THR A 91 4.31 -25.63 7.61
CA THR A 91 3.66 -24.57 8.39
C THR A 91 3.10 -23.52 7.45
N TYR A 92 1.82 -23.22 7.61
CA TYR A 92 1.06 -22.26 6.83
C TYR A 92 0.80 -21.02 7.70
N ASP A 93 1.17 -19.86 7.18
CA ASP A 93 0.84 -18.57 7.78
C ASP A 93 -0.62 -18.26 7.51
N PHE A 94 -1.44 -18.38 8.56
CA PHE A 94 -2.88 -18.43 8.39
C PHE A 94 -3.51 -17.05 8.51
N TRP A 95 -3.05 -16.26 9.48
CA TRP A 95 -3.53 -14.90 9.73
C TRP A 95 -2.51 -14.08 10.52
N TYR A 96 -2.43 -12.78 10.22
CA TYR A 96 -1.56 -11.81 10.90
C TYR A 96 -2.29 -10.47 11.06
N GLY A 97 -2.10 -9.80 12.20
CA GLY A 97 -2.69 -8.49 12.46
C GLY A 97 -2.51 -8.00 13.88
N VAL A 98 -3.43 -7.17 14.35
CA VAL A 98 -3.39 -6.52 15.67
C VAL A 98 -4.68 -6.76 16.48
N ILE A 99 -4.56 -6.72 17.81
CA ILE A 99 -5.71 -6.79 18.71
C ILE A 99 -6.49 -5.47 18.66
N LYS A 100 -7.74 -5.51 18.18
CA LYS A 100 -8.62 -4.34 18.14
C LYS A 100 -9.31 -4.10 19.47
N SER A 101 -9.93 -5.15 20.03
CA SER A 101 -10.70 -5.05 21.26
C SER A 101 -10.54 -6.28 22.14
N ILE A 102 -10.66 -6.05 23.45
CA ILE A 102 -10.52 -7.06 24.50
C ILE A 102 -11.77 -6.97 25.37
N GLU A 103 -12.68 -7.93 25.26
CA GLU A 103 -13.84 -8.06 26.13
C GLU A 103 -13.55 -9.10 27.21
N VAL A 104 -13.34 -8.64 28.44
CA VAL A 104 -13.14 -9.52 29.59
C VAL A 104 -14.49 -9.83 30.24
N ARG A 105 -14.82 -11.11 30.41
CA ARG A 105 -15.93 -11.56 31.23
C ARG A 105 -15.39 -12.07 32.57
N PRO A 106 -15.52 -11.29 33.66
CA PRO A 106 -14.92 -11.65 34.95
C PRO A 106 -15.86 -12.44 35.85
N MET A 107 -16.94 -13.02 35.32
CA MET A 107 -17.91 -13.71 36.17
C MET A 107 -17.34 -15.03 36.68
N ALA A 108 -17.61 -15.39 37.95
CA ALA A 108 -17.05 -16.61 38.53
C ALA A 108 -17.42 -17.90 37.76
N ARG A 109 -18.53 -17.87 37.01
CA ARG A 109 -19.04 -18.94 36.13
C ARG A 109 -18.55 -18.85 34.68
N ASP A 110 -18.06 -17.69 34.26
CA ASP A 110 -17.64 -17.41 32.89
C ASP A 110 -16.38 -16.52 32.96
N ARG A 111 -15.21 -17.17 32.88
CA ARG A 111 -13.88 -16.57 33.01
C ARG A 111 -13.20 -16.56 31.66
N THR A 112 -13.87 -15.95 30.70
CA THR A 112 -13.45 -15.93 29.30
C THR A 112 -13.09 -14.52 28.87
N VAL A 113 -12.27 -14.43 27.83
CA VAL A 113 -11.93 -13.19 27.15
C VAL A 113 -12.22 -13.36 25.66
N PHE A 114 -12.97 -12.44 25.08
CA PHE A 114 -13.20 -12.37 23.65
C PHE A 114 -12.26 -11.33 23.06
N LEU A 115 -11.46 -11.75 22.08
CA LEU A 115 -10.61 -10.87 21.30
C LEU A 115 -11.21 -10.70 19.91
N SER A 116 -11.34 -9.44 19.50
CA SER A 116 -11.49 -9.08 18.11
C SER A 116 -10.15 -8.57 17.62
N CYS A 117 -9.59 -9.20 16.61
CA CYS A 117 -8.37 -8.81 15.96
C CYS A 117 -8.68 -8.39 14.51
N GLU A 118 -7.94 -7.42 14.00
CA GLU A 118 -8.05 -6.90 12.64
C GLU A 118 -6.68 -6.98 11.97
N ASP A 119 -6.63 -7.24 10.67
CA ASP A 119 -5.36 -7.28 9.93
C ASP A 119 -4.70 -5.89 9.85
N MET A 120 -3.56 -5.82 9.17
CA MET A 120 -2.80 -4.57 9.05
C MET A 120 -3.49 -3.49 8.20
N MET A 121 -4.57 -3.80 7.46
CA MET A 121 -5.38 -2.76 6.81
C MET A 121 -6.02 -1.83 7.85
N SER A 122 -6.35 -2.34 9.05
CA SER A 122 -6.86 -1.51 10.14
C SER A 122 -5.83 -0.51 10.66
N VAL A 123 -4.54 -0.84 10.59
CA VAL A 123 -3.44 0.07 10.94
C VAL A 123 -3.32 1.15 9.88
N LEU A 124 -3.35 0.79 8.60
CA LEU A 124 -3.36 1.76 7.49
C LEU A 124 -4.57 2.70 7.54
N ALA A 125 -5.75 2.20 7.94
CA ALA A 125 -6.95 3.01 8.11
C ALA A 125 -6.84 4.01 9.28
N ALA A 126 -6.00 3.71 10.27
CA ALA A 126 -5.77 4.58 11.43
C ALA A 126 -4.59 5.54 11.25
N THR A 127 -3.75 5.34 10.23
CA THR A 127 -2.58 6.18 9.95
C THR A 127 -2.94 7.25 8.94
N GLU A 128 -2.76 8.52 9.32
CA GLU A 128 -2.87 9.65 8.40
C GLU A 128 -1.57 9.81 7.61
N ILE A 129 -1.68 9.97 6.29
CA ILE A 129 -0.56 10.24 5.39
C ILE A 129 -0.84 11.46 4.51
N ARG A 130 0.23 11.96 3.89
CA ARG A 130 0.18 12.99 2.85
C ARG A 130 1.11 12.57 1.71
N LEU A 131 0.61 12.64 0.49
CA LEU A 131 1.38 12.35 -0.72
C LEU A 131 1.48 13.61 -1.59
N PRO A 132 2.70 14.16 -1.78
CA PRO A 132 2.94 15.20 -2.78
C PRO A 132 2.57 14.74 -4.19
N LEU A 133 2.48 15.67 -5.14
CA LEU A 133 2.17 15.33 -6.52
C LEU A 133 3.21 14.36 -7.11
N MET A 134 2.73 13.22 -7.59
CA MET A 134 3.44 12.25 -8.41
C MET A 134 2.85 12.29 -9.82
N CYS A 135 3.72 12.31 -10.84
CA CYS A 135 3.30 12.41 -12.23
C CYS A 135 3.76 11.21 -13.04
N ASP A 136 2.89 10.72 -13.92
CA ASP A 136 3.14 9.60 -14.83
C ASP A 136 3.71 8.36 -14.12
N GLN A 137 3.15 8.01 -12.96
CA GLN A 137 3.64 6.90 -12.13
C GLN A 137 2.66 5.72 -12.14
N ARG A 138 3.20 4.50 -12.15
CA ARG A 138 2.38 3.28 -12.06
C ARG A 138 1.83 3.08 -10.64
N ALA A 139 0.69 2.40 -10.54
CA ALA A 139 -0.03 2.20 -9.28
C ALA A 139 0.83 1.54 -8.18
N GLY A 140 1.64 0.54 -8.54
CA GLY A 140 2.51 -0.17 -7.59
C GLY A 140 3.55 0.74 -6.93
N VAL A 141 4.19 1.61 -7.71
CA VAL A 141 5.17 2.60 -7.20
C VAL A 141 4.52 3.55 -6.20
N ILE A 142 3.30 4.01 -6.51
CA ILE A 142 2.54 4.90 -5.64
C ILE A 142 2.11 4.17 -4.36
N ILE A 143 1.62 2.93 -4.46
CA ILE A 143 1.23 2.12 -3.30
C ILE A 143 2.42 1.85 -2.39
N HIS A 144 3.57 1.48 -2.95
CA HIS A 144 4.81 1.39 -2.18
C HIS A 144 5.11 2.68 -1.42
N ARG A 145 4.88 3.83 -2.06
CA ARG A 145 5.20 5.11 -1.45
C ARG A 145 4.24 5.48 -0.33
N LEU A 146 2.96 5.17 -0.50
CA LEU A 146 1.94 5.32 0.52
C LEU A 146 2.22 4.40 1.71
N LEU A 147 2.71 3.19 1.47
CA LEU A 147 3.15 2.27 2.52
C LEU A 147 4.37 2.81 3.27
N ASP A 148 5.41 3.29 2.58
CA ASP A 148 6.58 3.93 3.23
C ASP A 148 6.13 5.10 4.13
N ALA A 149 5.18 5.92 3.67
CA ALA A 149 4.65 7.04 4.45
C ALA A 149 3.80 6.60 5.66
N ALA A 150 3.25 5.38 5.63
CA ALA A 150 2.45 4.82 6.72
C ALA A 150 3.29 4.08 7.76
N GLU A 151 4.56 3.78 7.46
CA GLU A 151 5.49 3.15 8.41
C GLU A 151 5.90 4.14 9.50
N VAL A 152 5.97 3.65 10.74
CA VAL A 152 6.25 4.48 11.92
C VAL A 152 7.72 4.40 12.30
N GLY A 153 8.29 5.54 12.65
CA GLY A 153 9.68 5.64 13.12
C GLY A 153 10.67 5.80 11.98
N GLU A 154 10.39 6.74 11.07
CA GLU A 154 11.35 7.21 10.07
C GLU A 154 12.66 7.62 10.75
N GLN A 155 13.77 7.10 10.24
CA GLN A 155 15.12 7.30 10.75
C GLN A 155 15.95 8.21 9.83
N CYS A 156 15.41 8.58 8.67
CA CYS A 156 15.98 9.62 7.81
C CYS A 156 15.59 11.01 8.34
N ASP A 157 16.57 11.88 8.60
CA ASP A 157 16.33 13.25 9.09
C ASP A 157 15.78 14.20 8.02
N ASN A 158 16.10 13.91 6.76
CA ASN A 158 15.62 14.67 5.62
C ASN A 158 14.72 13.77 4.76
N PRO A 159 13.58 13.30 5.32
CA PRO A 159 12.63 12.61 4.50
C PRO A 159 12.15 13.66 3.51
N ARG A 160 12.34 13.34 2.24
CA ARG A 160 11.85 14.11 1.12
C ARG A 160 12.72 15.17 0.47
N PHE A 161 14.04 15.12 0.71
CA PHE A 161 14.99 16.10 0.16
C PHE A 161 14.49 17.55 0.30
N ARG A 162 13.96 17.90 1.48
CA ARG A 162 13.19 19.13 1.72
C ARG A 162 13.94 20.36 1.20
N ASP A 163 15.19 20.52 1.65
CA ASP A 163 15.99 21.71 1.33
C ASP A 163 17.34 21.38 0.67
N ASP A 164 17.97 20.27 1.04
CA ASP A 164 19.34 19.93 0.63
C ASP A 164 19.61 18.42 0.56
N LEU A 165 20.89 18.05 0.51
CA LEU A 165 21.39 16.67 0.55
C LEU A 165 22.00 16.33 1.93
N THR A 166 21.50 16.92 3.02
CA THR A 166 21.99 16.62 4.37
C THR A 166 21.94 15.12 4.66
N GLY A 167 23.04 14.59 5.18
CA GLY A 167 23.24 13.15 5.43
C GLY A 167 23.83 12.37 4.25
N TYR A 168 23.80 12.92 3.03
CA TYR A 168 24.39 12.29 1.84
C TYR A 168 25.85 12.70 1.64
N THR A 169 26.69 11.74 1.28
CA THR A 169 28.09 11.93 0.91
C THR A 169 28.47 11.09 -0.31
N ASP A 170 29.54 11.48 -1.01
CA ASP A 170 29.99 10.81 -2.22
C ASP A 170 30.60 9.44 -1.91
N LEU A 171 30.18 8.41 -2.67
CA LEU A 171 30.87 7.12 -2.73
C LEU A 171 31.70 7.06 -4.01
N GLY A 172 33.02 6.95 -3.88
CA GLY A 172 33.91 6.83 -5.03
C GLY A 172 34.02 8.12 -5.84
N THR A 173 34.01 8.02 -7.17
CA THR A 173 34.12 9.17 -8.08
C THR A 173 32.77 9.46 -8.70
N VAL A 174 32.02 10.37 -8.07
CA VAL A 174 30.64 10.73 -8.42
C VAL A 174 30.44 12.24 -8.31
N THR A 175 29.39 12.76 -8.94
CA THR A 175 28.84 14.07 -8.63
C THR A 175 27.37 13.91 -8.26
N ASN A 176 27.05 14.20 -7.00
CA ASN A 176 25.71 14.12 -6.43
C ASN A 176 25.07 15.51 -6.41
N THR A 177 23.95 15.68 -7.11
CA THR A 177 23.24 16.97 -7.25
C THR A 177 21.77 16.80 -6.93
N ARG A 178 21.21 17.70 -6.11
CA ARG A 178 19.76 17.77 -5.89
C ARG A 178 19.08 18.37 -7.12
N VAL A 179 18.07 17.70 -7.64
CA VAL A 179 17.24 18.14 -8.77
C VAL A 179 15.83 18.38 -8.24
N THR A 180 15.16 19.44 -8.67
CA THR A 180 13.81 19.85 -8.23
C THR A 180 12.76 19.72 -9.34
N SER A 181 13.07 18.97 -10.40
CA SER A 181 12.19 18.78 -11.55
C SER A 181 12.32 17.36 -12.13
N GLY A 182 11.22 16.82 -12.64
CA GLY A 182 11.17 15.52 -13.32
C GLY A 182 10.05 14.60 -12.83
N LYS A 183 10.19 13.31 -13.14
CA LYS A 183 9.15 12.28 -12.97
C LYS A 183 8.85 11.89 -11.50
N LEU A 184 9.59 12.33 -10.48
CA LEU A 184 9.53 11.65 -9.18
C LEU A 184 9.48 12.46 -7.86
N LEU A 185 8.50 11.98 -7.04
CA LEU A 185 8.30 11.71 -5.59
C LEU A 185 7.93 12.76 -4.56
N GLU A 186 8.54 13.93 -4.52
CA GLU A 186 8.50 14.77 -3.30
C GLU A 186 8.48 16.25 -3.65
N GLY A 187 7.49 16.69 -4.45
CA GLY A 187 7.50 18.04 -5.02
C GLY A 187 8.59 18.22 -6.08
N GLY A 188 8.97 17.14 -6.78
CA GLY A 188 9.99 17.12 -7.83
C GLY A 188 11.43 16.95 -7.33
N ALA A 189 11.64 16.79 -6.01
CA ALA A 189 12.97 16.64 -5.43
C ALA A 189 13.54 15.20 -5.60
N ALA A 190 14.75 15.09 -6.15
CA ALA A 190 15.50 13.85 -6.26
C ALA A 190 17.01 14.11 -6.19
N LEU A 191 17.78 13.07 -5.89
CA LEU A 191 19.23 13.08 -6.04
C LEU A 191 19.59 12.53 -7.42
N GLU A 192 20.36 13.28 -8.21
CA GLU A 192 20.99 12.81 -9.44
C GLU A 192 22.46 12.51 -9.19
N SER A 193 22.88 11.29 -9.55
CA SER A 193 24.23 10.79 -9.37
C SER A 193 24.87 10.53 -10.72
N VAL A 194 25.83 11.39 -11.09
CA VAL A 194 26.64 11.20 -12.29
C VAL A 194 27.91 10.45 -11.89
N THR A 195 27.98 9.16 -12.22
CA THR A 195 29.13 8.32 -11.85
C THR A 195 30.14 8.23 -12.99
N THR A 196 31.44 8.16 -12.65
CA THR A 196 32.51 7.95 -13.66
C THR A 196 33.16 6.56 -13.57
N ALA A 197 32.76 5.74 -12.60
CA ALA A 197 33.23 4.38 -12.42
C ALA A 197 32.15 3.51 -11.78
N ALA A 198 32.16 2.21 -12.10
CA ALA A 198 31.46 1.22 -11.30
C ALA A 198 31.88 1.33 -9.82
N THR A 199 31.01 0.99 -8.89
CA THR A 199 31.10 1.15 -7.43
C THR A 199 31.04 2.59 -6.92
N SER A 200 30.75 3.57 -7.79
CA SER A 200 30.51 4.96 -7.37
C SER A 200 29.02 5.24 -7.22
N GLY A 201 28.67 6.21 -6.37
CA GLY A 201 27.30 6.55 -6.05
C GLY A 201 27.23 7.42 -4.79
N TRP A 202 26.33 7.12 -3.87
CA TRP A 202 26.15 7.91 -2.65
C TRP A 202 26.13 7.03 -1.39
N ILE A 203 26.42 7.67 -0.27
CA ILE A 203 26.30 7.14 1.09
C ILE A 203 25.32 8.03 1.84
N TYR A 204 24.34 7.44 2.52
CA TYR A 204 23.54 8.11 3.53
C TYR A 204 23.95 7.64 4.93
N ALA A 205 24.26 8.57 5.83
CA ALA A 205 24.58 8.29 7.23
C ALA A 205 23.34 8.52 8.11
N PHE A 206 22.97 7.51 8.89
CA PHE A 206 21.81 7.61 9.78
C PHE A 206 22.15 8.36 11.07
N PRO A 207 21.47 9.47 11.35
CA PRO A 207 21.60 10.20 12.59
C PRO A 207 21.01 9.39 13.75
N HIS A 208 21.63 9.50 14.92
CA HIS A 208 21.21 8.79 16.13
C HIS A 208 21.78 9.49 17.37
N ASP A 209 21.04 9.44 18.47
CA ASP A 209 21.44 10.08 19.74
C ASP A 209 22.42 9.20 20.53
N ALA A 210 22.25 7.87 20.46
CA ALA A 210 23.15 6.90 21.04
C ALA A 210 23.30 5.65 20.16
N ASP A 211 24.51 5.10 20.06
CA ASP A 211 24.77 3.90 19.26
C ASP A 211 23.85 2.72 19.65
N ALA A 212 23.49 2.65 20.94
CA ALA A 212 22.61 1.63 21.50
C ALA A 212 21.19 1.62 20.88
N ASP A 213 20.78 2.72 20.24
CA ASP A 213 19.49 2.82 19.56
C ASP A 213 19.44 1.94 18.29
N PHE A 214 20.61 1.64 17.71
CA PHE A 214 20.75 0.87 16.48
C PHE A 214 21.52 -0.45 16.66
N GLN A 215 22.39 -0.56 17.67
CA GLN A 215 23.15 -1.78 17.94
C GLN A 215 22.25 -3.01 18.14
N SER A 216 22.56 -4.11 17.45
CA SER A 216 21.78 -5.36 17.49
C SER A 216 20.32 -5.25 17.05
N ARG A 217 19.93 -4.12 16.45
CA ARG A 217 18.58 -3.93 15.90
C ARG A 217 18.56 -4.32 14.44
N LYS A 218 17.46 -4.97 14.03
CA LYS A 218 17.18 -5.24 12.62
C LYS A 218 16.50 -4.02 12.02
N VAL A 219 16.99 -3.58 10.88
CA VAL A 219 16.47 -2.40 10.18
C VAL A 219 16.16 -2.74 8.73
N THR A 220 15.27 -1.94 8.16
CA THR A 220 14.88 -2.00 6.75
C THR A 220 15.12 -0.63 6.13
N ARG A 221 15.75 -0.61 4.95
CA ARG A 221 16.07 0.59 4.18
C ARG A 221 15.56 0.45 2.78
N ALA A 222 14.95 1.51 2.26
CA ALA A 222 14.50 1.54 0.88
C ALA A 222 14.88 2.85 0.20
N VAL A 223 15.03 2.75 -1.12
CA VAL A 223 15.19 3.91 -2.00
C VAL A 223 14.51 3.62 -3.32
N TYR A 224 14.00 4.66 -3.96
CA TYR A 224 13.51 4.58 -5.33
C TYR A 224 14.65 4.94 -6.27
N VAL A 225 14.87 4.16 -7.33
CA VAL A 225 15.94 4.37 -8.31
C VAL A 225 15.43 4.21 -9.74
N TRP A 226 15.98 5.00 -10.66
CA TRP A 226 15.71 4.90 -12.09
C TRP A 226 16.85 5.46 -12.93
N ALA A 227 16.91 5.03 -14.18
CA ALA A 227 17.81 5.57 -15.19
C ALA A 227 17.33 6.94 -15.69
N THR A 228 18.27 7.86 -15.91
CA THR A 228 17.96 9.19 -16.49
C THR A 228 17.91 9.17 -18.03
N SER A 229 18.46 8.12 -18.63
CA SER A 229 18.63 7.95 -20.06
C SER A 229 18.34 6.50 -20.44
N SER A 230 17.73 6.31 -21.60
CA SER A 230 17.48 4.98 -22.18
C SER A 230 18.77 4.17 -22.40
N ALA A 231 19.93 4.84 -22.48
CA ALA A 231 21.23 4.20 -22.62
C ALA A 231 21.71 3.48 -21.35
N ASP A 232 21.20 3.89 -20.18
CA ASP A 232 21.59 3.34 -18.87
C ASP A 232 20.59 2.25 -18.40
N VAL A 233 19.52 2.00 -19.15
CA VAL A 233 18.54 0.95 -18.88
C VAL A 233 19.19 -0.42 -19.07
N GLY A 234 18.94 -1.33 -18.13
CA GLY A 234 19.57 -2.66 -18.12
C GLY A 234 20.87 -2.72 -17.30
N GLU A 235 21.41 -1.57 -16.89
CA GLU A 235 22.54 -1.53 -15.96
C GLU A 235 22.09 -1.81 -14.52
N THR A 236 23.01 -2.20 -13.65
CA THR A 236 22.69 -2.68 -12.31
C THR A 236 23.04 -1.67 -11.23
N PHE A 237 22.07 -1.37 -10.38
CA PHE A 237 22.22 -0.55 -9.18
C PHE A 237 22.13 -1.44 -7.94
N THR A 238 22.98 -1.17 -6.95
CA THR A 238 23.01 -1.92 -5.69
C THR A 238 22.81 -0.98 -4.52
N ILE A 239 21.89 -1.35 -3.62
CA ILE A 239 21.79 -0.78 -2.29
C ILE A 239 22.52 -1.69 -1.29
N ARG A 240 23.29 -1.09 -0.40
CA ARG A 240 24.09 -1.82 0.60
C ARG A 240 23.89 -1.24 1.99
N LEU A 241 23.39 -2.06 2.90
CA LEU A 241 23.30 -1.75 4.31
C LEU A 241 24.64 -2.05 4.99
N ARG A 242 25.25 -1.08 5.67
CA ARG A 242 26.52 -1.29 6.37
C ARG A 242 26.61 -0.52 7.68
N ASP A 243 27.50 -0.98 8.53
CA ASP A 243 27.99 -0.21 9.66
C ASP A 243 29.52 -0.01 9.54
N ASN A 244 30.13 0.66 10.51
CA ASN A 244 31.58 0.83 10.59
C ASN A 244 32.36 -0.50 10.68
N LEU A 245 31.70 -1.63 10.97
CA LEU A 245 32.30 -2.96 11.09
C LEU A 245 32.07 -3.84 9.84
N GLY A 246 31.30 -3.38 8.85
CA GLY A 246 31.18 -4.02 7.54
C GLY A 246 29.76 -4.11 7.00
N ASN A 247 29.59 -4.96 5.99
CA ASN A 247 28.32 -5.17 5.29
C ASN A 247 27.31 -5.96 6.14
N ARG A 248 26.03 -5.57 6.08
CA ARG A 248 24.89 -6.20 6.78
C ARG A 248 23.80 -6.69 5.85
N GLY A 249 23.77 -6.22 4.61
CA GLY A 249 22.80 -6.64 3.61
C GLY A 249 23.11 -5.95 2.29
N THR A 250 22.75 -6.58 1.19
CA THR A 250 22.96 -6.01 -0.15
C THR A 250 21.86 -6.51 -1.05
N GLU A 251 21.27 -5.59 -1.81
CA GLU A 251 20.26 -5.92 -2.81
C GLU A 251 20.55 -5.17 -4.10
N THR A 252 20.32 -5.85 -5.23
CA THR A 252 20.68 -5.35 -6.56
C THR A 252 19.44 -5.36 -7.45
N VAL A 253 19.23 -4.27 -8.18
CA VAL A 253 18.17 -4.14 -9.18
C VAL A 253 18.77 -3.79 -10.55
N THR A 254 18.06 -4.17 -11.60
CA THR A 254 18.32 -3.70 -12.97
C THR A 254 17.54 -2.42 -13.21
N LEU A 255 18.23 -1.35 -13.56
CA LEU A 255 17.64 -0.04 -13.80
C LEU A 255 16.67 -0.07 -14.98
N THR A 256 15.52 0.57 -14.78
CA THR A 256 14.56 0.92 -15.84
C THR A 256 14.41 2.44 -15.92
N GLU A 257 13.69 2.93 -16.93
CA GLU A 257 13.35 4.37 -17.04
C GLU A 257 12.27 4.78 -16.02
N GLU A 258 11.60 3.79 -15.43
CA GLU A 258 10.56 3.99 -14.44
C GLU A 258 11.12 3.81 -13.03
N PRO A 259 10.63 4.58 -12.04
CA PRO A 259 11.05 4.45 -10.66
C PRO A 259 10.77 3.08 -10.07
N GLN A 260 11.80 2.44 -9.52
CA GLN A 260 11.69 1.15 -8.86
C GLN A 260 12.11 1.26 -7.41
N ARG A 261 11.33 0.68 -6.50
CA ARG A 261 11.71 0.61 -5.08
C ARG A 261 12.68 -0.54 -4.86
N VAL A 262 13.84 -0.23 -4.30
CA VAL A 262 14.84 -1.22 -3.87
C VAL A 262 14.91 -1.20 -2.36
N GLU A 263 14.76 -2.36 -1.73
CA GLU A 263 14.80 -2.51 -0.28
C GLU A 263 15.97 -3.40 0.14
N VAL A 264 16.58 -3.11 1.29
CA VAL A 264 17.55 -3.98 1.95
C VAL A 264 17.27 -4.03 3.45
N SER A 265 17.35 -5.22 4.01
CA SER A 265 17.17 -5.45 5.45
C SER A 265 18.38 -6.17 6.05
N GLY A 266 18.72 -5.86 7.30
CA GLY A 266 19.82 -6.51 8.00
C GLY A 266 19.91 -6.09 9.47
N THR A 267 20.80 -6.73 10.22
CA THR A 267 20.98 -6.47 11.66
C THR A 267 22.34 -5.83 11.90
N TYR A 268 22.36 -4.66 12.54
CA TYR A 268 23.61 -3.99 12.87
C TYR A 268 24.39 -4.71 13.97
N ALA A 269 25.71 -4.59 13.94
CA ALA A 269 26.56 -5.23 14.94
C ALA A 269 26.35 -4.62 16.33
N ALA A 270 26.53 -5.44 17.37
CA ALA A 270 26.35 -5.06 18.76
C ALA A 270 27.32 -3.97 19.26
N THR A 271 28.40 -3.70 18.53
CA THR A 271 29.43 -2.72 18.88
C THR A 271 29.65 -1.70 17.76
N ALA A 272 28.69 -1.57 16.83
CA ALA A 272 28.75 -0.59 15.77
C ALA A 272 28.56 0.83 16.34
N THR A 273 29.27 1.81 15.78
CA THR A 273 29.18 3.23 16.18
C THR A 273 28.67 4.13 15.05
N ASP A 274 28.66 3.61 13.82
CA ASP A 274 28.20 4.37 12.67
C ASP A 274 27.38 3.47 11.75
N PHE A 275 26.28 4.01 11.22
CA PHE A 275 25.25 3.27 10.51
C PHE A 275 24.97 3.94 9.18
N TYR A 276 25.02 3.17 8.09
CA TYR A 276 24.93 3.71 6.74
C TYR A 276 24.08 2.85 5.82
N VAL A 277 23.60 3.49 4.76
CA VAL A 277 23.18 2.81 3.54
C VAL A 277 23.85 3.46 2.35
N ASP A 278 24.38 2.65 1.45
CA ASP A 278 25.02 3.11 0.22
C ASP A 278 24.16 2.74 -0.99
N GLY A 279 24.10 3.60 -2.00
CA GLY A 279 23.51 3.30 -3.30
C GLY A 279 24.56 3.52 -4.40
N TYR A 280 24.87 2.50 -5.20
CA TYR A 280 25.92 2.61 -6.22
C TYR A 280 25.72 1.73 -7.45
N MET A 281 26.32 2.16 -8.55
CA MET A 281 26.33 1.37 -9.79
C MET A 281 27.25 0.16 -9.66
N THR A 282 26.80 -1.01 -10.10
CA THR A 282 27.55 -2.28 -9.96
C THR A 282 28.16 -2.76 -11.27
N SER A 283 27.44 -2.61 -12.38
CA SER A 283 27.90 -3.05 -13.70
C SER A 283 28.85 -2.05 -14.37
N VAL A 284 28.40 -0.82 -14.57
CA VAL A 284 29.13 0.23 -15.30
C VAL A 284 28.86 1.61 -14.70
N ALA A 285 29.67 2.59 -15.07
CA ALA A 285 29.36 3.99 -14.79
C ALA A 285 28.11 4.44 -15.58
N ALA A 286 27.12 4.96 -14.87
CA ALA A 286 25.86 5.45 -15.44
C ALA A 286 25.38 6.70 -14.70
N THR A 287 24.41 7.41 -15.28
CA THR A 287 23.70 8.50 -14.59
C THR A 287 22.33 8.01 -14.15
N PHE A 288 22.15 7.92 -12.84
CA PHE A 288 20.91 7.47 -12.23
C PHE A 288 20.35 8.52 -11.29
N ARG A 289 19.05 8.41 -11.02
CA ARG A 289 18.38 9.23 -10.00
C ARG A 289 17.88 8.36 -8.88
N THR A 290 17.86 8.92 -7.68
CA THR A 290 17.27 8.30 -6.50
C THR A 290 16.34 9.25 -5.75
N GLY A 291 15.26 8.70 -5.20
CA GLY A 291 14.43 9.37 -4.20
C GLY A 291 15.14 9.45 -2.84
N ALA A 292 14.54 10.15 -1.87
CA ALA A 292 15.07 10.16 -0.52
C ALA A 292 15.07 8.74 0.06
N VAL A 293 16.08 8.44 0.87
CA VAL A 293 16.15 7.18 1.61
C VAL A 293 15.02 7.15 2.62
N HIS A 294 14.32 6.02 2.66
CA HIS A 294 13.39 5.66 3.71
C HIS A 294 14.04 4.63 4.63
N GLY A 295 13.92 4.80 5.94
CA GLY A 295 14.48 3.85 6.88
C GLY A 295 13.68 3.70 8.17
N VAL A 296 13.32 2.46 8.51
CA VAL A 296 12.64 2.12 9.76
C VAL A 296 13.26 0.90 10.43
N TYR A 297 12.87 0.63 11.67
CA TYR A 297 13.12 -0.69 12.27
C TYR A 297 12.34 -1.77 11.52
N ALA A 298 12.92 -2.97 11.39
CA ALA A 298 12.34 -4.02 10.55
C ALA A 298 10.96 -4.50 11.05
N GLU A 299 10.69 -4.40 12.34
CA GLU A 299 9.36 -4.64 12.89
C GLU A 299 8.34 -3.58 12.49
N CYS A 300 8.74 -2.34 12.17
CA CYS A 300 7.83 -1.28 11.73
C CYS A 300 7.52 -1.36 10.23
N ALA A 301 8.38 -2.02 9.45
CA ALA A 301 8.21 -2.16 8.02
C ALA A 301 7.03 -3.07 7.67
N PHE A 302 6.26 -2.69 6.65
CA PHE A 302 5.27 -3.57 6.03
C PHE A 302 5.99 -4.45 5.01
N PRO A 303 5.97 -5.79 5.14
CA PRO A 303 6.37 -6.68 4.05
C PRO A 303 5.45 -6.46 2.85
N ARG A 304 5.96 -6.59 1.61
CA ARG A 304 5.23 -6.16 0.40
C ARG A 304 5.35 -7.16 -0.74
N ASP A 305 4.26 -7.39 -1.46
CA ASP A 305 4.17 -8.11 -2.73
C ASP A 305 3.28 -7.29 -3.67
N ILE A 306 3.88 -6.34 -4.39
CA ILE A 306 3.14 -5.28 -5.07
C ILE A 306 3.52 -5.37 -6.54
N ASP A 307 2.56 -5.67 -7.38
CA ASP A 307 2.74 -5.56 -8.82
C ASP A 307 2.99 -4.10 -9.21
N ASP A 308 3.73 -3.88 -10.30
CA ASP A 308 4.06 -2.52 -10.74
C ASP A 308 2.81 -1.72 -11.15
N GLY A 309 1.78 -2.38 -11.68
CA GLY A 309 0.62 -1.75 -12.32
C GLY A 309 0.80 -1.67 -13.83
N ASP A 310 -0.26 -1.86 -14.61
CA ASP A 310 -0.17 -1.94 -16.08
C ASP A 310 -0.17 -0.55 -16.74
N HIS A 311 -0.87 0.42 -16.13
CA HIS A 311 -1.08 1.74 -16.72
C HIS A 311 -0.51 2.85 -15.80
N PRO A 312 0.22 3.84 -16.34
CA PRO A 312 0.66 4.99 -15.56
C PRO A 312 -0.54 5.88 -15.23
N LEU A 313 -0.54 6.44 -14.02
CA LEU A 313 -1.48 7.47 -13.59
C LEU A 313 -0.84 8.85 -13.79
N GLY A 314 -1.48 9.73 -14.56
CA GLY A 314 -0.89 10.99 -14.99
C GLY A 314 -0.57 11.96 -13.84
N ASN A 315 -1.48 12.18 -12.89
CA ASN A 315 -1.29 13.11 -11.77
C ASN A 315 -1.96 12.60 -10.50
N VAL A 316 -1.18 12.22 -9.49
CA VAL A 316 -1.68 11.66 -8.22
C VAL A 316 -1.15 12.48 -7.05
N SER A 317 -2.05 12.97 -6.20
CA SER A 317 -1.70 13.62 -4.95
C SER A 317 -2.77 13.34 -3.90
N PHE A 318 -2.34 13.33 -2.64
CA PHE A 318 -3.25 13.15 -1.52
C PHE A 318 -3.05 14.25 -0.47
N PRO A 319 -4.08 15.07 -0.20
CA PRO A 319 -4.12 15.86 1.03
C PRO A 319 -4.16 14.93 2.25
N PRO A 320 -4.12 15.44 3.50
CA PRO A 320 -4.19 14.60 4.70
C PRO A 320 -5.38 13.62 4.62
N THR A 321 -5.09 12.33 4.56
CA THR A 321 -6.08 11.26 4.42
C THR A 321 -5.56 9.99 5.08
N SER A 322 -6.44 9.01 5.34
CA SER A 322 -5.98 7.71 5.82
C SER A 322 -5.14 7.00 4.74
N ALA A 323 -4.10 6.28 5.15
CA ALA A 323 -3.26 5.53 4.23
C ALA A 323 -4.06 4.46 3.47
N LEU A 324 -5.02 3.82 4.14
CA LEU A 324 -5.88 2.83 3.50
C LEU A 324 -6.74 3.46 2.39
N ASP A 325 -7.38 4.60 2.66
CA ASP A 325 -8.23 5.26 1.65
C ASP A 325 -7.41 5.69 0.44
N ALA A 326 -6.20 6.23 0.66
CA ALA A 326 -5.30 6.59 -0.43
C ALA A 326 -4.88 5.36 -1.26
N ILE A 327 -4.54 4.25 -0.61
CA ILE A 327 -4.15 3.01 -1.30
C ILE A 327 -5.34 2.43 -2.07
N GLN A 328 -6.53 2.38 -1.48
CA GLN A 328 -7.74 1.89 -2.16
C GLN A 328 -8.13 2.78 -3.34
N GLU A 329 -7.97 4.11 -3.22
CA GLU A 329 -8.19 5.03 -4.34
C GLU A 329 -7.20 4.78 -5.49
N VAL A 330 -5.91 4.61 -5.21
CA VAL A 330 -4.91 4.28 -6.25
C VAL A 330 -5.24 2.94 -6.91
N ARG A 331 -5.58 1.93 -6.10
CA ARG A 331 -6.01 0.61 -6.57
C ARG A 331 -7.25 0.68 -7.44
N ASP A 332 -8.21 1.54 -7.11
CA ASP A 332 -9.46 1.69 -7.87
C ASP A 332 -9.21 2.32 -9.26
N ASN A 333 -8.22 3.21 -9.36
CA ASN A 333 -7.78 3.79 -10.63
C ASN A 333 -6.95 2.82 -11.50
N GLU A 334 -6.59 1.64 -10.99
CA GLU A 334 -6.11 0.50 -11.76
C GLU A 334 -7.29 -0.46 -12.04
N PRO A 335 -7.83 -0.53 -13.28
CA PRO A 335 -9.03 -1.30 -13.55
C PRO A 335 -8.91 -2.78 -13.15
N GLY A 336 -9.73 -3.20 -12.18
CA GLY A 336 -9.69 -4.57 -11.68
C GLY A 336 -8.57 -4.87 -10.67
N GLY A 337 -7.79 -3.86 -10.26
CA GLY A 337 -6.75 -3.97 -9.25
C GLY A 337 -7.29 -4.42 -7.88
N LEU A 338 -6.43 -5.04 -7.07
CA LEU A 338 -6.81 -5.62 -5.78
C LEU A 338 -5.70 -5.42 -4.75
N PHE A 339 -6.01 -4.75 -3.63
CA PHE A 339 -5.09 -4.58 -2.51
C PHE A 339 -5.63 -5.24 -1.24
N PHE A 340 -4.81 -6.04 -0.55
CA PHE A 340 -5.16 -6.71 0.71
C PHE A 340 -3.91 -7.13 1.50
N PHE A 341 -4.07 -7.65 2.72
CA PHE A 341 -2.99 -8.34 3.44
C PHE A 341 -3.19 -9.86 3.44
N ASP A 342 -2.11 -10.59 3.20
CA ASP A 342 -2.14 -12.06 3.13
C ASP A 342 -2.11 -12.73 4.53
N GLY A 343 -1.94 -14.05 4.57
CA GLY A 343 -1.85 -14.80 5.82
C GLY A 343 -0.59 -14.55 6.64
N ALA A 344 0.49 -14.10 6.00
CA ALA A 344 1.76 -13.76 6.63
C ALA A 344 1.84 -12.30 7.10
N GLY A 345 0.90 -11.45 6.69
CA GLY A 345 0.91 -10.02 6.98
C GLY A 345 1.68 -9.19 5.95
N GLN A 346 1.87 -9.73 4.74
CA GLN A 346 2.42 -9.04 3.59
C GLN A 346 1.33 -8.20 2.92
N ALA A 347 1.62 -6.93 2.64
CA ALA A 347 0.77 -6.06 1.84
C ALA A 347 0.84 -6.50 0.38
N VAL A 348 -0.27 -6.92 -0.19
CA VAL A 348 -0.36 -7.49 -1.53
C VAL A 348 -1.17 -6.56 -2.43
N PHE A 349 -0.63 -6.24 -3.61
CA PHE A 349 -1.34 -5.54 -4.68
C PHE A 349 -1.24 -6.35 -5.96
N HIS A 350 -2.38 -6.77 -6.46
CA HIS A 350 -2.51 -7.37 -7.77
C HIS A 350 -2.96 -6.29 -8.75
N ASP A 351 -2.19 -6.08 -9.81
CA ASP A 351 -2.61 -5.24 -10.92
C ASP A 351 -3.68 -5.93 -11.77
N GLN A 352 -4.03 -5.32 -12.90
CA GLN A 352 -5.01 -5.89 -13.79
C GLN A 352 -4.56 -7.24 -14.35
N ALA A 353 -3.36 -7.33 -14.91
CA ALA A 353 -2.83 -8.50 -15.59
C ALA A 353 -2.28 -9.60 -14.66
N HIS A 354 -2.23 -9.38 -13.35
CA HIS A 354 -1.72 -10.33 -12.36
C HIS A 354 -2.17 -11.78 -12.61
N ARG A 355 -3.49 -11.99 -12.72
CA ARG A 355 -4.09 -13.33 -12.90
C ARG A 355 -3.79 -13.96 -14.27
N TRP A 356 -3.30 -13.18 -15.22
CA TRP A 356 -2.89 -13.61 -16.55
C TRP A 356 -1.44 -14.12 -16.57
N HIS A 357 -0.56 -13.55 -15.74
CA HIS A 357 0.86 -13.88 -15.73
C HIS A 357 1.25 -14.82 -14.59
N GLU A 358 0.51 -14.80 -13.48
CA GLU A 358 0.87 -15.60 -12.33
C GLU A 358 0.63 -17.10 -12.51
N THR A 359 1.60 -17.92 -12.14
CA THR A 359 1.54 -19.37 -12.35
C THR A 359 0.40 -20.00 -11.55
N HIS A 360 0.15 -19.51 -10.33
CA HIS A 360 -0.93 -20.01 -9.47
C HIS A 360 -2.34 -19.58 -9.94
N SER A 361 -2.40 -18.56 -10.80
CA SER A 361 -3.63 -18.05 -11.42
C SER A 361 -3.86 -18.64 -12.82
N THR A 362 -2.81 -18.99 -13.55
CA THR A 362 -2.94 -19.59 -14.90
C THR A 362 -3.22 -21.09 -14.86
N VAL A 363 -2.68 -21.78 -13.85
CA VAL A 363 -2.86 -23.24 -13.66
C VAL A 363 -3.78 -23.52 -12.47
N SER A 364 -4.73 -24.45 -12.65
CA SER A 364 -5.60 -24.88 -11.55
C SER A 364 -4.78 -25.52 -10.42
N GLN A 365 -4.86 -24.93 -9.24
CA GLN A 365 -4.14 -25.34 -8.04
C GLN A 365 -4.83 -26.50 -7.32
N ALA A 366 -6.12 -26.68 -7.51
CA ALA A 366 -6.88 -27.80 -6.97
C ALA A 366 -8.12 -28.09 -7.83
N THR A 367 -8.43 -29.38 -7.95
CA THR A 367 -9.73 -29.83 -8.43
C THR A 367 -10.56 -30.23 -7.22
N ILE A 368 -11.67 -29.53 -6.99
CA ILE A 368 -12.64 -29.89 -5.95
C ILE A 368 -13.79 -30.61 -6.64
N ASP A 369 -13.96 -31.88 -6.29
CA ASP A 369 -15.06 -32.72 -6.73
C ASP A 369 -16.20 -32.71 -5.70
N GLU A 370 -17.10 -33.69 -5.73
CA GLU A 370 -18.28 -33.84 -4.87
C GLU A 370 -17.98 -33.97 -3.35
N THR A 371 -16.73 -33.73 -2.94
CA THR A 371 -16.23 -33.76 -1.57
C THR A 371 -16.41 -32.45 -0.80
N PHE A 372 -16.92 -31.39 -1.43
CA PHE A 372 -17.28 -30.17 -0.71
C PHE A 372 -18.46 -30.38 0.25
N THR A 373 -18.49 -29.58 1.32
CA THR A 373 -19.55 -29.64 2.34
C THR A 373 -20.74 -28.75 2.01
N ALA A 374 -20.52 -27.66 1.29
CA ALA A 374 -21.58 -26.81 0.76
C ALA A 374 -21.13 -26.11 -0.53
N LEU A 375 -22.07 -25.92 -1.44
CA LEU A 375 -21.92 -25.14 -2.66
C LEU A 375 -23.21 -24.33 -2.84
N SER A 376 -23.08 -23.02 -3.00
CA SER A 376 -24.22 -22.13 -3.25
C SER A 376 -23.90 -21.19 -4.41
N TYR A 377 -24.90 -20.87 -5.22
CA TYR A 377 -24.82 -19.86 -6.26
C TYR A 377 -26.01 -18.91 -6.12
N THR A 378 -25.79 -17.61 -6.27
CA THR A 378 -26.82 -16.57 -6.14
C THR A 378 -26.76 -15.65 -7.35
N MET A 379 -27.91 -15.31 -7.93
CA MET A 379 -28.01 -14.33 -9.02
C MET A 379 -28.67 -13.07 -8.47
N ASP A 380 -28.01 -11.93 -8.60
CA ASP A 380 -28.53 -10.63 -8.14
C ASP A 380 -29.10 -9.81 -9.31
N ALA A 381 -30.04 -8.92 -9.02
CA ALA A 381 -30.50 -7.91 -9.97
C ALA A 381 -29.48 -6.78 -10.14
N ALA A 382 -28.65 -6.53 -9.13
CA ALA A 382 -27.52 -5.58 -9.20
C ALA A 382 -26.50 -5.98 -10.28
N ASP A 383 -26.39 -7.28 -10.57
CA ASP A 383 -25.49 -7.82 -11.58
C ASP A 383 -26.10 -7.74 -13.01
N ARG A 384 -27.27 -7.11 -13.20
CA ARG A 384 -27.93 -6.91 -14.50
C ARG A 384 -27.96 -5.43 -14.88
N ILE A 385 -27.03 -5.05 -15.75
CA ILE A 385 -26.78 -3.64 -16.10
C ILE A 385 -27.39 -3.30 -17.47
N SER A 386 -27.92 -2.09 -17.64
CA SER A 386 -28.37 -1.54 -18.93
C SER A 386 -27.38 -0.57 -19.56
N GLU A 387 -26.57 0.13 -18.77
CA GLU A 387 -25.54 1.05 -19.25
C GLU A 387 -24.42 1.18 -18.22
N ILE A 388 -23.18 1.25 -18.70
CA ILE A 388 -21.99 1.60 -17.93
C ILE A 388 -21.58 3.02 -18.31
N VAL A 389 -21.34 3.87 -17.30
CA VAL A 389 -20.87 5.24 -17.49
C VAL A 389 -19.67 5.49 -16.59
N LEU A 390 -18.49 5.64 -17.18
CA LEU A 390 -17.25 5.88 -16.44
C LEU A 390 -16.75 7.30 -16.70
N TYR A 391 -16.62 8.07 -15.63
CA TYR A 391 -16.03 9.41 -15.67
C TYR A 391 -14.54 9.30 -15.40
N PHE A 392 -13.73 10.06 -16.12
CA PHE A 392 -12.29 10.07 -15.97
C PHE A 392 -11.74 11.47 -16.27
N PRO A 393 -10.67 11.92 -15.59
CA PRO A 393 -10.06 13.21 -15.84
C PRO A 393 -9.36 13.22 -17.21
N ARG A 394 -9.24 14.42 -17.78
CA ARG A 394 -8.21 14.73 -18.78
C ARG A 394 -7.36 15.81 -18.16
N TRP A 395 -6.04 15.79 -18.27
CA TRP A 395 -5.22 16.81 -17.60
C TRP A 395 -4.72 17.83 -18.61
N GLU A 396 -4.94 19.11 -18.35
CA GLU A 396 -4.34 20.22 -19.07
C GLU A 396 -3.35 20.96 -18.18
N THR A 397 -2.14 21.16 -18.68
CA THR A 397 -1.15 22.01 -17.99
C THR A 397 -1.32 23.46 -18.44
N GLY A 398 -1.50 24.37 -17.47
CA GLY A 398 -1.48 25.81 -17.69
C GLY A 398 -0.07 26.41 -17.81
N GLU A 399 -0.01 27.74 -17.73
CA GLU A 399 1.25 28.49 -17.84
C GLU A 399 2.08 28.40 -16.54
N ALA A 400 3.39 28.17 -16.70
CA ALA A 400 4.31 28.10 -15.57
C ALA A 400 4.44 29.45 -14.84
N GLY A 401 4.54 29.41 -13.51
CA GLY A 401 4.69 30.62 -12.69
C GLY A 401 3.43 31.48 -12.55
N THR A 402 2.25 30.91 -12.80
CA THR A 402 0.96 31.57 -12.55
C THR A 402 0.77 31.80 -11.05
N ILE A 403 0.17 32.93 -10.64
CA ILE A 403 -0.20 33.14 -9.23
C ILE A 403 -1.38 32.23 -8.87
N VAL A 404 -1.16 31.31 -7.93
CA VAL A 404 -2.14 30.30 -7.49
C VAL A 404 -2.74 30.59 -6.12
N PHE A 405 -2.08 31.43 -5.32
CA PHE A 405 -2.60 31.90 -4.04
C PHE A 405 -2.17 33.35 -3.80
N SER A 406 -3.03 34.10 -3.12
CA SER A 406 -2.71 35.42 -2.57
C SER A 406 -3.32 35.56 -1.18
N LEU A 407 -2.52 36.06 -0.24
CA LEU A 407 -2.92 36.17 1.16
C LEU A 407 -4.05 37.19 1.33
N TYR A 408 -5.18 36.73 1.87
CA TYR A 408 -6.31 37.57 2.27
C TYR A 408 -6.92 37.07 3.59
N PRO A 409 -7.26 37.95 4.56
CA PRO A 409 -6.96 39.37 4.60
C PRO A 409 -5.48 39.65 4.92
N SER A 410 -4.96 40.76 4.39
CA SER A 410 -3.67 41.34 4.77
C SER A 410 -3.89 42.72 5.43
N PRO A 411 -2.98 43.22 6.29
CA PRO A 411 -1.74 42.58 6.73
C PRO A 411 -1.91 41.56 7.87
N ARG A 412 -0.99 40.60 7.98
CA ARG A 412 -0.85 39.70 9.15
C ARG A 412 0.38 40.08 9.97
N THR A 413 0.28 40.02 11.30
CA THR A 413 1.41 40.35 12.18
C THR A 413 2.20 39.08 12.52
N ILE A 414 3.51 39.12 12.30
CA ILE A 414 4.47 38.09 12.70
C ILE A 414 5.13 38.58 14.00
N PRO A 415 5.11 37.79 15.08
CA PRO A 415 5.80 38.15 16.32
C PRO A 415 7.32 38.23 16.09
N GLY A 416 8.00 39.11 16.83
CA GLY A 416 9.45 39.22 16.74
C GLY A 416 10.14 37.91 17.15
N ASN A 417 11.13 37.48 16.38
CA ASN A 417 11.80 36.18 16.47
C ASN A 417 10.82 34.99 16.48
N GLY A 418 9.64 35.17 15.90
CA GLY A 418 8.65 34.11 15.76
C GLY A 418 8.31 33.86 14.30
N SER A 419 7.38 32.93 14.10
CA SER A 419 6.92 32.52 12.79
C SER A 419 5.40 32.56 12.70
N ILE A 420 4.90 32.60 11.47
CA ILE A 420 3.51 32.28 11.15
C ILE A 420 3.50 31.16 10.12
N THR A 421 2.53 30.27 10.22
CA THR A 421 2.29 29.21 9.23
C THR A 421 0.99 29.52 8.51
N VAL A 422 1.02 29.47 7.18
CA VAL A 422 -0.12 29.65 6.30
C VAL A 422 -0.33 28.34 5.55
N GLU A 423 -1.39 27.62 5.92
CA GLU A 423 -1.87 26.47 5.15
C GLU A 423 -2.70 26.98 3.97
N ILE A 424 -2.34 26.54 2.77
CA ILE A 424 -2.94 26.91 1.49
C ILE A 424 -3.61 25.66 0.94
N ASP A 425 -4.92 25.73 0.73
CA ASP A 425 -5.69 24.74 -0.01
C ASP A 425 -6.00 25.32 -1.40
N HIS A 426 -5.66 24.58 -2.46
CA HIS A 426 -5.94 25.00 -3.84
C HIS A 426 -7.39 24.73 -4.27
N GLY A 427 -8.26 24.28 -3.36
CA GLY A 427 -9.70 24.16 -3.58
C GLY A 427 -10.04 23.11 -4.65
N GLY A 428 -9.27 22.03 -4.69
CA GLY A 428 -9.40 20.96 -5.69
C GLY A 428 -8.60 21.17 -6.98
N GLY A 429 -7.90 22.31 -7.12
CA GLY A 429 -6.89 22.49 -8.17
C GLY A 429 -5.61 21.71 -7.85
N LEU A 430 -4.93 21.22 -8.88
CA LEU A 430 -3.59 20.66 -8.76
C LEU A 430 -2.56 21.67 -9.25
N MET A 431 -1.45 21.76 -8.55
CA MET A 431 -0.32 22.63 -8.90
C MET A 431 0.94 21.79 -9.02
N ARG A 432 1.83 22.16 -9.95
CA ARG A 432 3.15 21.57 -10.10
C ARG A 432 4.21 22.66 -10.23
N ASP A 433 5.48 22.30 -9.99
CA ASP A 433 6.61 23.22 -10.09
C ASP A 433 6.40 24.50 -9.25
N THR A 434 5.95 24.34 -8.00
CA THR A 434 5.69 25.47 -7.12
C THR A 434 6.98 26.22 -6.80
N ILE A 435 6.92 27.54 -6.95
CA ILE A 435 8.07 28.42 -6.78
C ILE A 435 8.11 28.91 -5.33
N VAL A 436 9.24 28.72 -4.65
CA VAL A 436 9.48 29.28 -3.31
C VAL A 436 9.33 30.81 -3.39
N PRO A 437 8.42 31.42 -2.59
CA PRO A 437 8.19 32.86 -2.63
C PRO A 437 9.48 33.68 -2.48
N VAL A 438 9.71 34.60 -3.41
CA VAL A 438 10.91 35.46 -3.44
C VAL A 438 10.64 36.82 -2.79
N ALA A 439 11.59 37.29 -1.98
CA ALA A 439 11.51 38.60 -1.31
C ALA A 439 11.39 39.74 -2.34
N ASN A 440 10.47 40.67 -2.10
CA ASN A 440 10.18 41.83 -2.97
C ASN A 440 9.57 41.48 -4.34
N GLU A 441 9.21 40.22 -4.58
CA GLU A 441 8.48 39.78 -5.76
C GLU A 441 7.15 39.14 -5.35
N ASP A 442 7.23 38.11 -4.50
CA ASP A 442 6.08 37.34 -4.04
C ASP A 442 5.59 37.75 -2.65
N PHE A 443 6.48 38.31 -1.81
CA PHE A 443 6.08 38.79 -0.49
C PHE A 443 6.73 40.13 -0.14
N PHE A 444 5.97 40.90 0.65
CA PHE A 444 6.34 42.23 1.13
C PHE A 444 6.00 42.34 2.61
N ALA A 445 6.88 42.99 3.37
CA ALA A 445 6.67 43.18 4.79
C ALA A 445 7.20 44.53 5.29
N GLU A 446 6.56 45.04 6.34
CA GLU A 446 6.87 46.35 6.90
C GLU A 446 7.00 46.29 8.42
N PHE A 447 7.89 47.11 8.98
CA PHE A 447 7.91 47.40 10.41
C PHE A 447 6.73 48.30 10.80
N ALA A 448 6.51 48.50 12.10
CA ALA A 448 5.42 49.34 12.60
C ALA A 448 5.51 50.81 12.13
N ASP A 449 6.70 51.27 11.77
CA ASP A 449 6.97 52.62 11.25
C ASP A 449 6.81 52.76 9.72
N GLY A 450 6.45 51.66 9.04
CA GLY A 450 6.29 51.62 7.58
C GLY A 450 7.59 51.45 6.80
N SER A 451 8.73 51.22 7.46
CA SER A 451 9.98 50.87 6.77
C SER A 451 9.97 49.40 6.31
N ASP A 452 10.66 49.12 5.21
CA ASP A 452 10.74 47.78 4.62
C ASP A 452 11.43 46.79 5.58
N ALA A 453 10.73 45.70 5.87
CA ALA A 453 11.18 44.62 6.73
C ALA A 453 11.32 43.30 5.98
N THR A 454 11.12 43.30 4.65
CA THR A 454 11.03 42.09 3.83
C THR A 454 12.29 41.22 3.94
N GLY A 455 13.48 41.84 3.94
CA GLY A 455 14.75 41.13 4.11
C GLY A 455 15.00 40.53 5.51
N SER A 456 14.15 40.82 6.50
CA SER A 456 14.22 40.20 7.84
C SER A 456 13.41 38.91 7.95
N LEU A 457 12.71 38.51 6.88
CA LEU A 457 11.89 37.31 6.81
C LEU A 457 12.59 36.22 5.99
N SER A 458 12.43 34.98 6.43
CA SER A 458 12.76 33.78 5.66
C SER A 458 11.49 32.97 5.38
N ILE A 459 11.41 32.37 4.20
CA ILE A 459 10.29 31.53 3.76
C ILE A 459 10.75 30.09 3.69
N ASP A 460 9.94 29.22 4.26
CA ASP A 460 9.99 27.77 4.08
C ASP A 460 8.66 27.33 3.43
N LEU A 461 8.74 26.54 2.37
CA LEU A 461 7.60 26.11 1.54
C LEU A 461 7.58 24.59 1.45
N GLU A 462 6.48 23.99 1.91
CA GLU A 462 6.16 22.60 1.66
C GLU A 462 5.05 22.51 0.61
N ASP A 463 5.34 21.92 -0.54
CA ASP A 463 4.35 21.69 -1.61
C ASP A 463 3.81 20.25 -1.58
N TYR A 464 2.49 20.14 -1.63
CA TYR A 464 1.76 18.88 -1.68
C TYR A 464 0.95 18.74 -2.98
N GLY A 465 1.12 19.66 -3.95
CA GLY A 465 0.43 19.71 -5.24
C GLY A 465 -1.00 20.24 -5.13
N ALA A 466 -1.85 19.58 -4.34
CA ALA A 466 -3.22 20.03 -4.06
C ALA A 466 -3.29 21.07 -2.92
N ALA A 467 -2.22 21.17 -2.13
CA ALA A 467 -2.09 22.10 -1.02
C ALA A 467 -0.63 22.52 -0.86
N ALA A 468 -0.38 23.60 -0.14
CA ALA A 468 0.95 24.03 0.23
C ALA A 468 0.96 24.59 1.66
N VAL A 469 2.09 24.48 2.34
CA VAL A 469 2.31 25.10 3.65
C VAL A 469 3.44 26.09 3.50
N VAL A 470 3.17 27.35 3.84
CA VAL A 470 4.19 28.41 3.84
C VAL A 470 4.46 28.83 5.27
N THR A 471 5.67 28.59 5.75
CA THR A 471 6.14 29.05 7.06
C THR A 471 7.00 30.29 6.86
N VAL A 472 6.56 31.42 7.42
CA VAL A 472 7.27 32.69 7.37
C VAL A 472 7.90 32.94 8.74
N SER A 473 9.22 32.98 8.81
CA SER A 473 9.97 33.19 10.04
C SER A 473 10.64 34.56 10.06
N SER A 474 10.61 35.25 11.21
CA SER A 474 11.29 36.53 11.40
C SER A 474 12.60 36.37 12.16
N SER A 475 13.65 37.00 11.66
CA SER A 475 14.93 37.18 12.36
C SER A 475 15.00 38.48 13.17
N SER A 476 13.94 39.29 13.16
CA SER A 476 13.87 40.56 13.87
C SER A 476 13.24 40.39 15.25
N ALA A 477 13.81 41.01 16.27
CA ALA A 477 13.21 41.07 17.60
C ALA A 477 11.90 41.88 17.65
N ASN A 478 11.63 42.70 16.62
CA ASN A 478 10.42 43.51 16.53
C ASN A 478 9.34 42.80 15.70
N PRO A 479 8.05 42.98 16.04
CA PRO A 479 6.96 42.47 15.21
C PRO A 479 7.00 43.07 13.80
N ILE A 480 6.78 42.23 12.80
CA ILE A 480 6.75 42.59 11.37
C ILE A 480 5.34 42.37 10.84
N LYS A 481 4.85 43.28 9.98
CA LYS A 481 3.58 43.13 9.27
C LYS A 481 3.84 42.57 7.88
N LEU A 482 3.35 41.36 7.61
CA LEU A 482 3.31 40.79 6.26
C LEU A 482 2.17 41.45 5.48
N THR A 483 2.50 42.30 4.51
CA THR A 483 1.53 43.12 3.76
C THR A 483 1.03 42.43 2.51
N ALA A 484 1.86 41.58 1.90
CA ALA A 484 1.48 40.70 0.80
C ALA A 484 2.27 39.40 0.85
N LEU A 485 1.63 38.31 0.42
CA LEU A 485 2.23 37.01 0.15
C LEU A 485 1.45 36.37 -0.98
N THR A 486 2.13 36.08 -2.08
CA THR A 486 1.62 35.32 -3.22
C THR A 486 2.40 34.04 -3.38
N LEU A 487 1.74 32.99 -3.86
CA LEU A 487 2.38 31.74 -4.25
C LEU A 487 2.21 31.58 -5.77
N ARG A 488 3.29 31.19 -6.45
CA ARG A 488 3.30 30.92 -7.89
C ARG A 488 3.58 29.45 -8.17
N ALA A 489 2.86 28.88 -9.12
CA ALA A 489 3.04 27.50 -9.58
C ALA A 489 2.50 27.32 -11.00
N THR A 490 2.70 26.14 -11.57
CA THR A 490 2.10 25.72 -12.84
C THR A 490 0.78 25.00 -12.54
N PRO A 491 -0.40 25.56 -12.88
CA PRO A 491 -1.67 24.92 -12.57
C PRO A 491 -1.95 23.76 -13.53
N VAL A 492 -2.37 22.63 -12.97
CA VAL A 492 -2.89 21.46 -13.70
C VAL A 492 -4.40 21.44 -13.50
N ARG A 493 -5.15 21.45 -14.61
CA ARG A 493 -6.62 21.57 -14.60
C ARG A 493 -7.23 20.34 -15.23
N SER A 494 -8.31 19.84 -14.65
CA SER A 494 -9.25 18.99 -15.38
C SER A 494 -10.10 19.89 -16.29
N PRO A 495 -10.30 19.56 -17.58
CA PRO A 495 -11.12 20.36 -18.45
C PRO A 495 -12.59 20.26 -18.03
N SER A 496 -13.36 21.29 -18.37
CA SER A 496 -14.77 21.41 -18.00
C SER A 496 -15.71 20.51 -18.83
N ASP A 497 -15.22 19.93 -19.92
CA ASP A 497 -15.95 19.05 -20.82
C ASP A 497 -15.53 17.57 -20.64
N MET A 498 -15.92 17.00 -19.50
CA MET A 498 -15.77 15.55 -19.29
C MET A 498 -16.76 14.80 -20.20
N THR A 499 -16.26 14.18 -21.26
CA THR A 499 -17.03 13.19 -22.03
C THR A 499 -16.78 11.83 -21.41
N PRO A 500 -17.75 11.24 -20.68
CA PRO A 500 -17.56 9.94 -20.03
C PRO A 500 -17.45 8.83 -21.07
N ALA A 501 -16.71 7.78 -20.73
CA ALA A 501 -16.75 6.52 -21.46
C ALA A 501 -18.11 5.86 -21.21
N ARG A 502 -18.72 5.34 -22.27
CA ARG A 502 -20.04 4.68 -22.20
C ARG A 502 -20.00 3.35 -22.91
N ALA A 503 -20.62 2.36 -22.30
CA ALA A 503 -20.84 1.07 -22.91
C ALA A 503 -22.25 0.56 -22.58
N SER A 504 -22.86 -0.13 -23.53
CA SER A 504 -24.17 -0.78 -23.33
C SER A 504 -24.07 -2.24 -23.74
N PRO A 505 -24.64 -3.16 -22.96
CA PRO A 505 -24.69 -4.56 -23.34
C PRO A 505 -25.57 -4.79 -24.56
N THR A 506 -25.31 -5.87 -25.28
CA THR A 506 -26.14 -6.33 -26.39
C THR A 506 -27.53 -6.78 -25.92
N THR A 507 -27.63 -7.35 -24.72
CA THR A 507 -28.89 -7.82 -24.14
C THR A 507 -29.29 -6.98 -22.94
N MET A 508 -29.99 -5.87 -23.19
CA MET A 508 -30.41 -4.96 -22.13
C MET A 508 -31.57 -5.52 -21.29
N PRO A 509 -31.56 -5.32 -19.96
CA PRO A 509 -32.72 -5.59 -19.12
C PRO A 509 -33.88 -4.64 -19.47
N ALA A 510 -35.12 -5.08 -19.21
CA ALA A 510 -36.32 -4.29 -19.51
C ALA A 510 -36.47 -3.03 -18.63
N LEU A 511 -35.83 -3.02 -17.46
CA LEU A 511 -35.78 -1.86 -16.57
C LEU A 511 -34.38 -1.23 -16.66
N PRO A 512 -34.28 0.11 -16.64
CA PRO A 512 -33.00 0.78 -16.65
C PRO A 512 -32.24 0.51 -15.34
N CYS A 513 -30.98 0.09 -15.47
CA CYS A 513 -30.02 -0.10 -14.39
C CYS A 513 -28.67 0.43 -14.85
N VAL A 514 -28.36 1.67 -14.47
CA VAL A 514 -27.12 2.34 -14.89
C VAL A 514 -26.11 2.23 -13.76
N VAL A 515 -24.91 1.74 -14.07
CA VAL A 515 -23.77 1.80 -13.16
C VAL A 515 -22.88 2.96 -13.59
N SER A 516 -22.64 3.87 -12.65
CA SER A 516 -21.77 5.02 -12.84
C SER A 516 -20.64 5.00 -11.83
N HIS A 517 -19.42 5.20 -12.31
CA HIS A 517 -18.24 5.32 -11.46
C HIS A 517 -17.33 6.44 -11.99
N ALA A 518 -16.58 7.09 -11.11
CA ALA A 518 -15.73 8.21 -11.46
C ALA A 518 -14.30 7.96 -10.98
N TYR A 519 -13.41 7.72 -11.93
CA TYR A 519 -11.99 7.65 -11.69
C TYR A 519 -11.44 9.04 -11.43
N ARG A 520 -10.62 9.17 -10.41
CA ARG A 520 -10.00 10.43 -10.00
C ARG A 520 -8.69 10.71 -10.73
N PHE A 521 -7.94 9.68 -11.06
CA PHE A 521 -6.55 9.77 -11.52
C PHE A 521 -6.31 9.12 -12.88
N GLN A 522 -7.04 8.05 -13.22
CA GLN A 522 -6.90 7.37 -14.50
C GLN A 522 -7.32 8.29 -15.65
N ASP A 523 -6.37 8.75 -16.46
CA ASP A 523 -6.58 9.75 -17.51
C ASP A 523 -6.58 9.16 -18.93
N SER A 524 -6.33 7.85 -19.07
CA SER A 524 -6.36 7.17 -20.36
C SER A 524 -7.78 6.81 -20.80
N GLU A 525 -8.31 7.56 -21.77
CA GLU A 525 -9.61 7.27 -22.41
C GLU A 525 -9.70 5.84 -22.94
N ARG A 526 -8.61 5.33 -23.52
CA ARG A 526 -8.57 3.99 -24.14
C ARG A 526 -8.78 2.89 -23.11
N VAL A 527 -8.09 3.00 -21.97
CA VAL A 527 -8.17 2.07 -20.84
C VAL A 527 -9.58 2.10 -20.24
N VAL A 528 -10.09 3.30 -19.95
CA VAL A 528 -11.42 3.47 -19.35
C VAL A 528 -12.54 2.98 -20.29
N GLN A 529 -12.44 3.24 -21.59
CA GLN A 529 -13.44 2.76 -22.55
C GLN A 529 -13.42 1.24 -22.70
N SER A 530 -12.23 0.63 -22.80
CA SER A 530 -12.10 -0.83 -22.88
C SER A 530 -12.64 -1.50 -21.62
N TRP A 531 -12.42 -0.89 -20.44
CA TRP A 531 -12.99 -1.36 -19.19
C TRP A 531 -14.52 -1.23 -19.15
N ALA A 532 -15.08 -0.14 -19.67
CA ALA A 532 -16.54 0.01 -19.78
C ALA A 532 -17.16 -1.09 -20.67
N ASP A 533 -16.53 -1.38 -21.81
CA ASP A 533 -16.97 -2.42 -22.74
C ASP A 533 -16.91 -3.81 -22.09
N TYR A 534 -15.83 -4.09 -21.35
CA TYR A 534 -15.69 -5.30 -20.56
C TYR A 534 -16.80 -5.45 -19.51
N LEU A 535 -17.07 -4.42 -18.71
CA LEU A 535 -18.13 -4.45 -17.70
C LEU A 535 -19.52 -4.66 -18.31
N ALA A 536 -19.79 -4.02 -19.45
CA ALA A 536 -21.05 -4.20 -20.17
C ALA A 536 -21.21 -5.65 -20.66
N ALA A 537 -20.16 -6.25 -21.22
CA ALA A 537 -20.19 -7.66 -21.62
C ALA A 537 -20.30 -8.60 -20.40
N ARG A 538 -19.56 -8.33 -19.33
CA ARG A 538 -19.48 -9.17 -18.12
C ARG A 538 -20.81 -9.23 -17.37
N PHE A 539 -21.46 -8.09 -17.14
CA PHE A 539 -22.65 -7.97 -16.29
C PHE A 539 -23.96 -7.77 -17.07
N GLY A 540 -23.90 -7.14 -18.25
CA GLY A 540 -25.11 -6.87 -19.02
C GLY A 540 -25.55 -8.05 -19.88
N ASP A 541 -24.63 -8.67 -20.63
CA ASP A 541 -24.97 -9.72 -21.59
C ASP A 541 -25.28 -11.07 -20.94
N VAL A 542 -24.58 -11.41 -19.86
CA VAL A 542 -24.75 -12.68 -19.14
C VAL A 542 -25.04 -12.40 -17.66
N GLN A 543 -26.17 -12.90 -17.16
CA GLN A 543 -26.40 -12.87 -15.71
C GLN A 543 -25.47 -13.89 -15.06
N ARG A 544 -24.49 -13.39 -14.30
CA ARG A 544 -23.56 -14.25 -13.59
C ARG A 544 -24.09 -14.59 -12.21
N SER A 545 -23.71 -15.77 -11.74
CA SER A 545 -24.02 -16.21 -10.38
C SER A 545 -22.80 -16.00 -9.50
N ARG A 546 -23.00 -15.41 -8.32
CA ARG A 546 -22.01 -15.35 -7.24
C ARG A 546 -21.93 -16.73 -6.61
N ILE A 547 -20.77 -17.38 -6.69
CA ILE A 547 -20.57 -18.76 -6.24
C ILE A 547 -19.78 -18.76 -4.93
N ALA A 548 -20.27 -19.49 -3.95
CA ALA A 548 -19.55 -19.75 -2.70
C ALA A 548 -19.40 -21.26 -2.49
N LEU A 549 -18.16 -21.69 -2.23
CA LEU A 549 -17.79 -23.08 -1.97
C LEU A 549 -17.29 -23.22 -0.54
N THR A 550 -17.76 -24.23 0.19
CA THR A 550 -17.24 -24.57 1.51
C THR A 550 -16.70 -26.00 1.54
N ILE A 551 -15.42 -26.13 1.87
CA ILE A 551 -14.76 -27.41 2.14
C ILE A 551 -14.42 -27.49 3.63
N ALA A 552 -14.55 -28.68 4.22
CA ALA A 552 -14.23 -28.87 5.63
C ALA A 552 -13.53 -30.21 5.87
N GLU A 553 -12.69 -30.23 6.90
CA GLU A 553 -11.87 -31.36 7.27
C GLU A 553 -11.86 -31.55 8.78
N ALA A 554 -11.64 -32.78 9.22
CA ALA A 554 -11.51 -33.07 10.63
C ALA A 554 -10.24 -32.39 11.20
N PHE A 555 -10.35 -31.74 12.37
CA PHE A 555 -9.27 -30.97 12.98
C PHE A 555 -9.47 -30.90 14.50
N PRO A 556 -8.41 -30.85 15.34
CA PRO A 556 -7.00 -31.15 15.05
C PRO A 556 -6.65 -32.63 15.31
N ASP A 557 -7.45 -33.31 16.12
CA ASP A 557 -7.12 -34.59 16.77
C ASP A 557 -7.60 -35.83 16.00
N THR A 558 -8.16 -35.63 14.81
CA THR A 558 -8.67 -36.70 13.96
C THR A 558 -7.92 -36.69 12.64
N PRO A 559 -7.55 -37.87 12.10
CA PRO A 559 -7.00 -37.96 10.77
C PRO A 559 -7.85 -37.29 9.69
N THR A 560 -7.21 -36.57 8.78
CA THR A 560 -7.85 -35.83 7.69
C THR A 560 -8.28 -36.77 6.56
N THR A 561 -9.31 -36.39 5.82
CA THR A 561 -9.88 -37.16 4.70
C THR A 561 -9.28 -36.83 3.34
N GLY A 562 -8.53 -35.72 3.21
CA GLY A 562 -7.70 -35.43 2.03
C GLY A 562 -7.52 -33.94 1.68
N HIS A 563 -8.42 -33.06 2.13
CA HIS A 563 -8.46 -31.65 1.72
C HIS A 563 -7.70 -30.69 2.63
N MET A 564 -7.04 -31.17 3.69
CA MET A 564 -6.39 -30.29 4.67
C MET A 564 -5.33 -29.40 4.02
N ALA A 565 -4.48 -29.96 3.15
CA ALA A 565 -3.48 -29.17 2.42
C ALA A 565 -4.14 -28.13 1.50
N THR A 566 -5.29 -28.46 0.93
CA THR A 566 -6.08 -27.55 0.08
C THR A 566 -6.77 -26.45 0.89
N ILE A 567 -7.24 -26.73 2.11
CA ILE A 567 -7.80 -25.72 3.01
C ILE A 567 -6.73 -24.71 3.44
N LEU A 568 -5.53 -25.21 3.78
CA LEU A 568 -4.46 -24.41 4.37
C LEU A 568 -3.57 -23.69 3.34
N GLY A 569 -3.44 -24.25 2.14
CA GLY A 569 -2.49 -23.80 1.13
C GLY A 569 -3.09 -23.01 -0.04
N ARG A 570 -4.33 -22.55 0.07
CA ARG A 570 -4.99 -21.72 -0.96
C ARG A 570 -4.95 -20.24 -0.61
N ALA A 571 -4.69 -19.43 -1.62
CA ALA A 571 -4.60 -17.98 -1.53
C ALA A 571 -5.64 -17.28 -2.41
N ILE A 572 -5.75 -15.97 -2.26
CA ILE A 572 -6.51 -15.12 -3.19
C ILE A 572 -5.86 -15.19 -4.57
N SER A 573 -6.66 -15.06 -5.64
CA SER A 573 -6.28 -15.25 -7.05
C SER A 573 -5.91 -16.68 -7.47
N ASP A 574 -5.80 -17.66 -6.55
CA ASP A 574 -5.61 -19.06 -6.94
C ASP A 574 -6.74 -19.53 -7.88
N ARG A 575 -6.35 -20.16 -8.98
CA ARG A 575 -7.29 -20.83 -9.87
C ARG A 575 -7.65 -22.21 -9.33
N ILE A 576 -8.93 -22.54 -9.34
CA ILE A 576 -9.44 -23.87 -8.98
C ILE A 576 -10.39 -24.38 -10.03
N THR A 577 -10.51 -25.71 -10.12
CA THR A 577 -11.47 -26.39 -10.98
C THR A 577 -12.54 -27.02 -10.12
N LEU A 578 -13.81 -26.79 -10.46
CA LEU A 578 -14.92 -27.46 -9.80
C LEU A 578 -15.49 -28.56 -10.69
N SER A 579 -15.73 -29.73 -10.12
CA SER A 579 -16.47 -30.81 -10.75
C SER A 579 -17.60 -31.27 -9.85
N ASN A 580 -18.83 -31.24 -10.36
CA ASN A 580 -20.01 -31.72 -9.64
C ASN A 580 -21.03 -32.25 -10.65
N ASP A 581 -20.91 -33.52 -11.03
CA ASP A 581 -21.73 -34.17 -12.05
C ASP A 581 -22.92 -34.95 -11.49
N ALA A 582 -23.05 -35.08 -10.16
CA ALA A 582 -24.17 -35.78 -9.52
C ALA A 582 -25.55 -35.15 -9.76
N TYR A 583 -25.66 -33.85 -10.07
CA TYR A 583 -26.95 -33.16 -10.04
C TYR A 583 -27.21 -32.23 -11.25
N PRO A 584 -28.47 -32.13 -11.73
CA PRO A 584 -28.80 -31.29 -12.89
C PRO A 584 -28.65 -29.78 -12.61
N PHE A 585 -28.72 -29.37 -11.34
CA PHE A 585 -28.54 -27.97 -10.96
C PHE A 585 -27.07 -27.55 -10.84
N SER A 586 -26.11 -28.48 -10.83
CA SER A 586 -24.67 -28.16 -10.81
C SER A 586 -24.04 -28.11 -12.20
N ALA A 587 -24.79 -28.45 -13.26
CA ALA A 587 -24.30 -28.53 -14.63
C ALA A 587 -23.64 -27.25 -15.19
N HIS A 588 -23.98 -26.07 -14.63
CA HIS A 588 -23.38 -24.79 -15.01
C HIS A 588 -22.04 -24.50 -14.30
N ILE A 589 -21.69 -25.31 -13.30
CA ILE A 589 -20.47 -25.21 -12.49
C ILE A 589 -19.51 -26.35 -12.84
N THR A 590 -20.04 -27.51 -13.24
CA THR A 590 -19.27 -28.72 -13.58
C THR A 590 -18.25 -28.45 -14.69
N GLY A 591 -16.96 -28.70 -14.41
CA GLY A 591 -15.86 -28.47 -15.36
C GLY A 591 -15.46 -27.00 -15.50
N GLY A 592 -16.10 -26.09 -14.77
CA GLY A 592 -15.76 -24.68 -14.73
C GLY A 592 -14.48 -24.42 -13.95
N THR A 593 -13.73 -23.40 -14.38
CA THR A 593 -12.59 -22.87 -13.64
C THR A 593 -12.91 -21.52 -13.04
N PHE A 594 -12.45 -21.30 -11.81
CA PHE A 594 -12.76 -20.12 -11.02
C PHE A 594 -11.51 -19.62 -10.31
N TYR A 595 -11.45 -18.31 -10.07
CA TYR A 595 -10.51 -17.67 -9.16
C TYR A 595 -11.11 -17.56 -7.77
N ILE A 596 -10.28 -17.73 -6.73
CA ILE A 596 -10.66 -17.39 -5.35
C ILE A 596 -10.51 -15.87 -5.17
N ASP A 597 -11.62 -15.17 -5.00
CA ASP A 597 -11.63 -13.70 -4.86
C ASP A 597 -11.75 -13.26 -3.40
N GLY A 598 -12.37 -14.09 -2.57
CA GLY A 598 -12.48 -13.89 -1.13
C GLY A 598 -12.44 -15.21 -0.38
N MET A 599 -11.97 -15.18 0.87
CA MET A 599 -11.90 -16.37 1.71
C MET A 599 -12.26 -16.08 3.16
N SER A 600 -12.90 -17.06 3.78
CA SER A 600 -13.20 -17.09 5.22
C SER A 600 -12.89 -18.47 5.74
N VAL A 601 -12.38 -18.57 6.96
CA VAL A 601 -12.07 -19.85 7.59
C VAL A 601 -12.55 -19.86 9.03
N ALA A 602 -13.22 -20.95 9.41
CA ALA A 602 -13.59 -21.22 10.79
C ALA A 602 -12.93 -22.52 11.27
N ILE A 603 -12.31 -22.47 12.44
CA ILE A 603 -11.84 -23.64 13.19
C ILE A 603 -12.81 -23.83 14.35
N GLY A 604 -13.64 -24.87 14.23
CA GLY A 604 -14.55 -25.31 15.28
C GLY A 604 -13.90 -26.36 16.19
N GLU A 605 -14.73 -26.98 17.04
CA GLU A 605 -14.24 -27.96 18.02
C GLU A 605 -13.64 -29.22 17.37
N ARG A 606 -14.18 -29.66 16.22
CA ARG A 606 -13.82 -30.94 15.58
C ARG A 606 -13.50 -30.83 14.09
N HIS A 607 -13.60 -29.63 13.50
CA HIS A 607 -13.36 -29.43 12.09
C HIS A 607 -12.81 -28.04 11.80
N ILE A 608 -12.06 -27.93 10.71
CA ILE A 608 -11.72 -26.68 10.05
C ILE A 608 -12.54 -26.59 8.76
N ALA A 609 -13.12 -25.43 8.47
CA ALA A 609 -13.89 -25.18 7.26
C ALA A 609 -13.41 -23.90 6.59
N ALA A 610 -13.10 -23.98 5.30
CA ALA A 610 -12.81 -22.82 4.46
C ALA A 610 -13.98 -22.58 3.50
N THR A 611 -14.47 -21.34 3.48
CA THR A 611 -15.46 -20.84 2.54
C THR A 611 -14.79 -19.87 1.58
N TRP A 612 -14.90 -20.13 0.28
CA TRP A 612 -14.32 -19.32 -0.78
C TRP A 612 -15.42 -18.67 -1.62
N GLN A 613 -15.25 -17.38 -1.89
CA GLN A 613 -16.01 -16.65 -2.90
C GLN A 613 -15.29 -16.80 -4.23
N LEU A 614 -16.03 -17.28 -5.24
CA LEU A 614 -15.47 -17.70 -6.51
C LEU A 614 -15.96 -16.81 -7.64
N VAL A 615 -15.03 -16.45 -8.51
CA VAL A 615 -15.28 -15.66 -9.72
C VAL A 615 -14.85 -16.49 -10.94
N PRO A 616 -15.67 -16.57 -12.01
CA PRO A 616 -15.28 -17.33 -13.21
C PRO A 616 -14.00 -16.78 -13.84
N THR A 617 -13.22 -17.65 -14.48
CA THR A 617 -12.03 -17.23 -15.22
C THR A 617 -12.43 -16.56 -16.54
N ASP A 618 -12.24 -15.24 -16.64
CA ASP A 618 -12.53 -14.46 -17.85
C ASP A 618 -11.26 -13.88 -18.45
N ALA A 619 -10.80 -14.45 -19.57
CA ALA A 619 -9.62 -13.97 -20.28
C ALA A 619 -9.76 -12.51 -20.75
N ASP A 620 -10.96 -12.11 -21.17
CA ASP A 620 -11.23 -10.78 -21.71
C ASP A 620 -11.06 -9.66 -20.65
N MET A 621 -11.01 -10.00 -19.36
CA MET A 621 -10.73 -9.04 -18.28
C MET A 621 -9.35 -8.39 -18.42
N PHE A 622 -8.40 -9.14 -18.98
CA PHE A 622 -6.98 -8.79 -19.02
C PHE A 622 -6.58 -8.13 -20.34
N ILE A 623 -7.48 -8.11 -21.32
CA ILE A 623 -7.23 -7.57 -22.65
C ILE A 623 -7.88 -6.19 -22.73
N LEU A 624 -7.16 -5.16 -22.26
CA LEU A 624 -7.51 -3.78 -22.56
C LEU A 624 -6.59 -3.24 -23.65
N ASP A 625 -7.09 -2.29 -24.43
CA ASP A 625 -6.29 -1.53 -25.39
C ASP A 625 -5.84 -2.25 -26.69
N SER A 626 -6.68 -3.14 -27.24
CA SER A 626 -6.33 -4.00 -28.38
C SER A 626 -6.14 -3.30 -29.75
N SER A 627 -6.25 -1.97 -29.85
CA SER A 627 -6.15 -1.26 -31.14
C SER A 627 -4.73 -1.09 -31.69
N GLU A 628 -3.70 -1.39 -30.90
CA GLU A 628 -2.29 -1.50 -31.34
C GLU A 628 -1.70 -2.88 -31.03
N LEU A 629 -2.43 -3.95 -31.36
CA LEU A 629 -1.80 -5.27 -31.53
C LEU A 629 -0.94 -5.27 -32.81
N ASP A 630 0.13 -4.47 -32.81
CA ASP A 630 1.33 -4.85 -33.56
C ASP A 630 1.74 -6.21 -32.97
N GLY A 631 1.72 -7.24 -33.82
CA GLY A 631 1.71 -8.66 -33.48
C GLY A 631 2.94 -9.23 -32.77
N VAL A 632 3.52 -8.48 -31.83
CA VAL A 632 4.64 -8.85 -30.96
C VAL A 632 4.17 -9.07 -29.51
N HIS A 633 3.08 -8.43 -29.07
CA HIS A 633 2.51 -8.63 -27.71
C HIS A 633 1.33 -9.61 -27.66
N VAL A 634 1.10 -10.37 -28.73
CA VAL A 634 0.34 -11.62 -28.64
C VAL A 634 1.28 -12.70 -28.10
N LEU A 635 1.52 -12.69 -26.79
CA LEU A 635 2.11 -13.84 -26.10
C LEU A 635 0.96 -14.73 -25.60
N ALA A 636 0.62 -15.66 -26.49
CA ALA A 636 -0.43 -16.68 -26.49
C ALA A 636 -0.21 -17.81 -25.45
N PRO A 637 -1.15 -18.78 -25.27
CA PRO A 637 -2.50 -18.95 -25.86
C PRO A 637 -3.66 -18.91 -24.86
#